data_AF-A0A9P5EGY6-F1
#
_entry.id   AF-A0A9P5EGY6-F1
#
_cell.length_a   1.000
_cell.length_b   1.000
_cell.length_c   1.000
_cell.angle_alpha   90.00
_cell.angle_beta   90.00
_cell.angle_gamma   90.00
#
_symmetry.space_group_name_H-M   'P 1'
#
loop_
_entity.id
_entity.type
_entity.pdbx_description
1 polymer ?
#
loop_
_entity_poly.entity_id
_entity_poly.type
_entity_poly.pdbx_seq_one_letter_code
_entity_poly.pdbx_strand_id
1 'polypeptide(L)'
;MTRASFTILFQQNLSSHNATTIESTNRFMIGVFGPTGAGKTKLGVSIAKSIYGQVISVDSLQCYSPGSIITAKPTPEETDGVDHHMIGYLEADEEPTNFVAEAIKRLEELYDHGVIPVVVGGSTSLTLPLLHDASNRGWRMAAITLLPHQSTYLSNIESRLDEMVEAGLLEELSGLKLLEDKHLNGKPNFHKGVWKAIGYQELYPYLEARRIDGHCDQLLKTGLASMKEITFQYGISQLEWIRQALCPFLHAEKIANMSLTVVDKISWISDVEKPAIRMASDFCHASTSISFHSINGSKSRVLCIFGGASSDTDPAHIEATKSLGRICHENSIKLLYGGGTTGVMGAIASTLVELSGPDAVHGIIPEALLKHEAKESGRHPQDPTYARYGKQTVVKDMHTRKRLMTQEVIDGGEGSGFVGLSGGYGTLEELFEVITWNQLVQLRGLSSAWITNPRWLKQQVDWGQKNKPDLPDVFSWILSDYNALNKPTAQDTINLRGDSQLIAVAGSDTTPASLTCLFFELAVNPETCLNLQRELDQHYAEHDKPYHSSLSKLRYLQACINESMRLYPAIPSGLQRMTPPEGLDIGNTHLPGDTIVTIPTYTFNRDERLFTHADKFIPERWTTKKELTQDPSLFVPFSIGNSIPKSRCIGLANTCTALQQLFLHLWNGRTNQQGISDSPLLGFIKDIRYDDATDFHWDWSVPVTQFLEYIAQVLCWQRLCLVRDTGDGFKSSEYWQRNILCIDALNEVWGGEKILGFDGIGPRMYNLLTTRLDADPDSTAYKDVYKLVWRLLTKSSFQKVTLAKNLTHTPHLGTLWDQNEGQDCVPGSFGELLRYGAVHFRQKRENIEQKEAREPRTLIEKGLLEA
;
A
#
# COMPACT_ATOMS: atom_id res chain seq x y z
N MET A 1 21.99 -59.89 19.72
CA MET A 1 21.31 -58.69 20.26
C MET A 1 22.22 -57.50 20.04
N THR A 2 21.77 -56.56 19.20
CA THR A 2 22.11 -55.12 19.19
C THR A 2 23.56 -54.67 19.48
N ARG A 3 24.25 -54.20 18.42
CA ARG A 3 25.36 -53.22 18.43
C ARG A 3 24.94 -51.95 19.21
N ALA A 4 25.81 -51.09 19.75
CA ALA A 4 27.24 -51.04 20.03
C ALA A 4 27.50 -49.74 20.83
N SER A 5 28.65 -49.64 21.49
CA SER A 5 29.10 -48.54 22.35
C SER A 5 30.18 -47.65 21.69
N PHE A 6 30.04 -46.32 21.87
CA PHE A 6 31.03 -45.25 22.24
C PHE A 6 32.21 -44.72 21.34
N THR A 7 32.22 -43.36 21.21
CA THR A 7 33.33 -42.34 21.25
C THR A 7 33.91 -41.65 19.97
N ILE A 8 33.46 -40.38 19.77
CA ILE A 8 34.07 -39.06 19.42
C ILE A 8 35.30 -38.87 18.46
N LEU A 9 35.11 -37.89 17.52
CA LEU A 9 35.99 -37.06 16.64
C LEU A 9 36.34 -37.52 15.19
N PHE A 10 36.36 -36.55 14.26
CA PHE A 10 36.15 -36.59 12.79
C PHE A 10 37.22 -37.31 11.90
N GLN A 11 36.77 -38.13 10.91
CA GLN A 11 37.03 -38.16 9.43
C GLN A 11 37.12 -39.57 8.75
N GLN A 12 36.50 -39.69 7.56
CA GLN A 12 36.70 -40.58 6.38
C GLN A 12 36.14 -42.04 6.25
N ASN A 13 35.40 -42.21 5.13
CA ASN A 13 35.30 -43.33 4.16
C ASN A 13 34.36 -44.55 4.32
N LEU A 14 33.33 -44.57 3.44
CA LEU A 14 32.89 -45.59 2.46
C LEU A 14 32.64 -47.07 2.88
N SER A 15 31.40 -47.57 2.74
CA SER A 15 30.95 -48.53 1.68
C SER A 15 29.69 -49.39 1.98
N SER A 16 28.85 -49.53 0.93
CA SER A 16 27.79 -50.53 0.58
C SER A 16 26.52 -50.70 1.47
N HIS A 17 25.34 -50.20 1.06
CA HIS A 17 24.30 -50.83 0.18
C HIS A 17 23.45 -51.90 0.91
N ASN A 18 22.11 -51.84 0.98
CA ASN A 18 21.10 -51.70 -0.10
C ASN A 18 19.93 -50.78 0.37
N ALA A 19 19.58 -49.71 -0.34
CA ALA A 19 18.89 -49.66 -1.64
C ALA A 19 17.38 -49.95 -1.55
N THR A 20 16.61 -48.94 -1.18
CA THR A 20 15.44 -48.53 -1.98
C THR A 20 15.77 -47.16 -2.56
N THR A 21 16.25 -47.21 -3.80
CA THR A 21 16.61 -46.09 -4.66
C THR A 21 15.43 -45.15 -4.79
N ILE A 22 15.49 -43.96 -4.19
CA ILE A 22 14.90 -42.79 -4.83
C ILE A 22 16.05 -42.24 -5.67
N GLU A 23 16.05 -42.60 -6.96
CA GLU A 23 16.88 -41.92 -7.95
C GLU A 23 16.68 -40.42 -7.80
N SER A 24 17.79 -39.67 -7.79
CA SER A 24 17.77 -38.22 -7.77
C SER A 24 17.21 -37.70 -9.11
N THR A 25 15.89 -37.56 -9.20
CA THR A 25 15.21 -37.01 -10.37
C THR A 25 15.35 -35.48 -10.36
N ASN A 26 16.37 -34.96 -11.05
CA ASN A 26 16.53 -33.52 -11.29
C ASN A 26 15.50 -33.05 -12.34
N ARG A 27 14.23 -32.91 -11.93
CA ARG A 27 13.15 -32.36 -12.77
C ARG A 27 13.24 -30.83 -12.78
N PHE A 28 13.54 -30.24 -13.92
CA PHE A 28 13.64 -28.78 -14.07
C PHE A 28 12.57 -28.25 -15.01
N MET A 29 12.03 -27.06 -14.72
CA MET A 29 11.19 -26.32 -15.66
C MET A 29 11.42 -24.82 -15.54
N ILE A 30 11.22 -24.10 -16.65
CA ILE A 30 11.33 -22.64 -16.72
C ILE A 30 9.94 -22.06 -17.00
N GLY A 31 9.51 -21.06 -16.24
CA GLY A 31 8.25 -20.33 -16.46
C GLY A 31 8.51 -18.94 -17.05
N VAL A 32 7.73 -18.54 -18.05
CA VAL A 32 7.72 -17.21 -18.65
C VAL A 32 6.32 -16.61 -18.55
N PHE A 33 6.17 -15.59 -17.71
CA PHE A 33 4.89 -14.98 -17.36
C PHE A 33 4.85 -13.48 -17.67
N GLY A 34 3.67 -12.91 -17.85
CA GLY A 34 3.50 -11.51 -18.24
C GLY A 34 2.14 -11.23 -18.89
N PRO A 35 1.76 -9.96 -19.06
CA PRO A 35 0.51 -9.62 -19.72
C PRO A 35 0.53 -9.98 -21.22
N THR A 36 -0.65 -10.07 -21.84
CA THR A 36 -0.78 -10.26 -23.29
C THR A 36 -0.01 -9.16 -24.06
N GLY A 37 0.68 -9.48 -25.16
CA GLY A 37 1.48 -8.50 -25.89
C GLY A 37 2.81 -8.08 -25.24
N ALA A 38 3.24 -8.72 -24.14
CA ALA A 38 4.56 -8.46 -23.52
C ALA A 38 5.76 -9.14 -24.21
N GLY A 39 5.53 -10.00 -25.22
CA GLY A 39 6.60 -10.75 -25.90
C GLY A 39 6.92 -12.12 -25.27
N LYS A 40 6.01 -12.70 -24.49
CA LYS A 40 6.20 -13.99 -23.80
C LYS A 40 6.59 -15.14 -24.74
N THR A 41 5.89 -15.31 -25.85
CA THR A 41 6.15 -16.37 -26.84
C THR A 41 7.57 -16.28 -27.39
N LYS A 42 7.95 -15.07 -27.85
CA LYS A 42 9.30 -14.78 -28.35
C LYS A 42 10.38 -15.17 -27.32
N LEU A 43 10.19 -14.76 -26.07
CA LEU A 43 11.16 -15.09 -25.02
C LEU A 43 11.19 -16.60 -24.70
N GLY A 44 10.02 -17.24 -24.66
CA GLY A 44 9.91 -18.68 -24.43
C GLY A 44 10.66 -19.50 -25.46
N VAL A 45 10.56 -19.13 -26.75
CA VAL A 45 11.29 -19.74 -27.85
C VAL A 45 12.80 -19.51 -27.72
N SER A 46 13.23 -18.28 -27.45
CA SER A 46 14.67 -17.98 -27.24
C SER A 46 15.27 -18.80 -26.09
N ILE A 47 14.54 -18.93 -24.97
CA ILE A 47 14.97 -19.76 -23.84
C ILE A 47 15.00 -21.24 -24.24
N ALA A 48 13.92 -21.76 -24.83
CA ALA A 48 13.83 -23.16 -25.25
C ALA A 48 14.99 -23.57 -26.16
N LYS A 49 15.34 -22.73 -27.14
CA LYS A 49 16.51 -22.96 -28.01
C LYS A 49 17.82 -23.01 -27.23
N SER A 50 17.99 -22.17 -26.22
CA SER A 50 19.24 -22.10 -25.45
C SER A 50 19.46 -23.29 -24.51
N ILE A 51 18.39 -23.94 -24.04
CA ILE A 51 18.45 -25.02 -23.05
C ILE A 51 17.99 -26.37 -23.59
N TYR A 52 17.85 -26.52 -24.92
CA TYR A 52 17.27 -27.71 -25.56
C TYR A 52 15.89 -28.09 -25.00
N GLY A 53 15.06 -27.07 -24.78
CA GLY A 53 13.71 -27.20 -24.23
C GLY A 53 12.61 -27.15 -25.29
N GLN A 54 11.37 -27.38 -24.83
CA GLN A 54 10.15 -27.24 -25.62
C GLN A 54 9.11 -26.45 -24.83
N VAL A 55 8.19 -25.79 -25.52
CA VAL A 55 7.23 -24.86 -24.90
C VAL A 55 5.95 -25.59 -24.51
N ILE A 56 5.46 -25.33 -23.30
CA ILE A 56 4.10 -25.68 -22.88
C ILE A 56 3.31 -24.39 -22.73
N SER A 57 2.28 -24.21 -23.58
CA SER A 57 1.40 -23.04 -23.47
C SER A 57 0.47 -23.16 -22.28
N VAL A 58 0.31 -22.06 -21.53
CA VAL A 58 -0.64 -21.89 -20.43
C VAL A 58 -1.55 -20.70 -20.72
N ASP A 59 -2.34 -20.88 -21.77
CA ASP A 59 -3.38 -19.97 -22.20
C ASP A 59 -4.69 -20.74 -22.42
N SER A 60 -5.77 -20.27 -21.80
CA SER A 60 -7.07 -20.94 -21.83
C SER A 60 -7.79 -20.85 -23.18
N LEU A 61 -7.28 -20.03 -24.11
CA LEU A 61 -7.85 -19.85 -25.45
C LEU A 61 -7.01 -20.51 -26.54
N GLN A 62 -5.70 -20.70 -26.33
CA GLN A 62 -4.84 -21.33 -27.34
C GLN A 62 -5.07 -22.85 -27.47
N CYS A 63 -5.78 -23.47 -26.52
CA CYS A 63 -6.10 -24.90 -26.54
C CYS A 63 -7.07 -25.31 -27.66
N TYR A 64 -7.88 -24.39 -28.21
CA TYR A 64 -8.84 -24.70 -29.27
C TYR A 64 -8.15 -24.84 -30.63
N SER A 65 -8.52 -25.84 -31.43
CA SER A 65 -8.07 -26.04 -32.81
C SER A 65 -8.43 -24.86 -33.74
N PRO A 66 -9.69 -24.38 -33.78
CA PRO A 66 -10.04 -23.18 -34.55
C PRO A 66 -9.61 -21.86 -33.86
N GLY A 67 -9.69 -20.74 -34.58
CA GLY A 67 -9.46 -19.39 -34.03
C GLY A 67 -7.99 -19.05 -33.77
N SER A 68 -7.07 -19.45 -34.65
CA SER A 68 -5.62 -19.26 -34.47
C SER A 68 -5.20 -17.80 -34.36
N ILE A 69 -5.81 -16.90 -35.14
CA ILE A 69 -5.50 -15.46 -35.13
C ILE A 69 -6.10 -14.82 -33.87
N ILE A 70 -7.40 -14.99 -33.62
CA ILE A 70 -8.09 -14.35 -32.50
C ILE A 70 -7.57 -14.79 -31.13
N THR A 71 -7.16 -16.05 -31.00
CA THR A 71 -6.53 -16.58 -29.77
C THR A 71 -5.01 -16.37 -29.74
N ALA A 72 -4.45 -15.80 -30.81
CA ALA A 72 -3.04 -15.52 -31.01
C ALA A 72 -2.13 -16.70 -30.68
N LYS A 73 -2.41 -17.83 -31.34
CA LYS A 73 -1.50 -18.97 -31.33
C LYS A 73 -0.19 -18.58 -32.03
N PRO A 74 0.95 -19.08 -31.54
CA PRO A 74 2.23 -18.82 -32.17
C PRO A 74 2.23 -19.32 -33.63
N THR A 75 2.65 -18.47 -34.57
CA THR A 75 2.80 -18.88 -35.97
C THR A 75 4.04 -19.77 -36.15
N PRO A 76 4.16 -20.55 -37.25
CA PRO A 76 5.37 -21.32 -37.52
C PRO A 76 6.66 -20.48 -37.48
N GLU A 77 6.61 -19.25 -37.97
CA GLU A 77 7.72 -18.29 -37.92
C GLU A 77 8.06 -17.89 -36.48
N GLU A 78 7.06 -17.65 -35.64
CA GLU A 78 7.26 -17.31 -34.22
C GLU A 78 7.76 -18.49 -33.38
N THR A 79 7.34 -19.72 -33.71
CA THR A 79 7.83 -20.92 -33.04
C THR A 79 9.30 -21.20 -33.36
N ASP A 80 9.77 -20.75 -34.52
CA ASP A 80 11.15 -20.88 -35.00
C ASP A 80 11.69 -22.34 -34.85
N GLY A 81 10.82 -23.30 -35.15
CA GLY A 81 11.10 -24.74 -35.08
C GLY A 81 11.08 -25.37 -33.68
N VAL A 82 10.71 -24.62 -32.64
CA VAL A 82 10.52 -25.16 -31.28
C VAL A 82 9.11 -25.75 -31.15
N ASP A 83 9.02 -27.01 -30.73
CA ASP A 83 7.73 -27.65 -30.49
C ASP A 83 6.95 -26.96 -29.36
N HIS A 84 5.67 -26.72 -29.61
CA HIS A 84 4.73 -26.15 -28.65
C HIS A 84 3.64 -27.16 -28.31
N HIS A 85 3.39 -27.35 -27.02
CA HIS A 85 2.39 -28.26 -26.48
C HIS A 85 1.23 -27.50 -25.86
N MET A 86 0.12 -28.21 -25.63
CA MET A 86 -1.13 -27.67 -25.07
C MET A 86 -1.79 -26.59 -25.94
N ILE A 87 -1.55 -26.64 -27.26
CA ILE A 87 -2.14 -25.75 -28.26
C ILE A 87 -2.98 -26.58 -29.23
N GLY A 88 -4.18 -26.10 -29.58
CA GLY A 88 -4.96 -26.62 -30.69
C GLY A 88 -5.50 -28.06 -30.53
N TYR A 89 -5.65 -28.56 -29.31
CA TYR A 89 -6.05 -29.94 -29.04
C TYR A 89 -7.55 -30.13 -28.73
N LEU A 90 -8.30 -29.03 -28.52
CA LEU A 90 -9.74 -29.04 -28.27
C LEU A 90 -10.54 -28.58 -29.49
N GLU A 91 -11.72 -29.15 -29.71
CA GLU A 91 -12.67 -28.67 -30.71
C GLU A 91 -13.39 -27.38 -30.25
N ALA A 92 -14.05 -26.68 -31.18
CA ALA A 92 -14.56 -25.32 -30.98
C ALA A 92 -15.48 -25.13 -29.74
N ASP A 93 -16.30 -26.13 -29.43
CA ASP A 93 -17.32 -26.09 -28.37
C ASP A 93 -16.99 -26.94 -27.14
N GLU A 94 -15.79 -27.53 -27.10
CA GLU A 94 -15.29 -28.28 -25.97
C GLU A 94 -14.85 -27.35 -24.82
N GLU A 95 -14.61 -27.92 -23.65
CA GLU A 95 -14.18 -27.18 -22.46
C GLU A 95 -12.96 -27.88 -21.83
N PRO A 96 -11.91 -27.13 -21.47
CA PRO A 96 -10.71 -27.68 -20.83
C PRO A 96 -11.01 -28.09 -19.38
N THR A 97 -11.67 -29.23 -19.19
CA THR A 97 -12.09 -29.71 -17.85
C THR A 97 -10.94 -30.22 -16.99
N ASN A 98 -9.81 -30.62 -17.60
CA ASN A 98 -8.68 -31.21 -16.89
C ASN A 98 -7.30 -30.69 -17.35
N PHE A 99 -7.23 -29.42 -17.77
CA PHE A 99 -6.02 -28.80 -18.34
C PHE A 99 -4.77 -29.03 -17.49
N VAL A 100 -4.86 -28.86 -16.17
CA VAL A 100 -3.70 -28.98 -15.26
C VAL A 100 -3.12 -30.40 -15.30
N ALA A 101 -3.96 -31.43 -15.24
CA ALA A 101 -3.50 -32.81 -15.27
C ALA A 101 -2.87 -33.18 -16.63
N GLU A 102 -3.45 -32.69 -17.72
CA GLU A 102 -2.90 -32.89 -19.08
C GLU A 102 -1.56 -32.18 -19.26
N ALA A 103 -1.44 -30.94 -18.78
CA ALA A 103 -0.19 -30.18 -18.82
C ALA A 103 0.90 -30.85 -17.96
N ILE A 104 0.56 -31.37 -16.79
CA ILE A 104 1.49 -32.13 -15.92
C ILE A 104 1.92 -33.43 -16.58
N LYS A 105 1.00 -34.17 -17.19
CA LYS A 105 1.35 -35.37 -17.97
C LYS A 105 2.33 -35.02 -19.08
N ARG A 106 2.11 -33.90 -19.78
CA ARG A 106 3.03 -33.45 -20.83
C ARG A 106 4.39 -33.03 -20.29
N LEU A 107 4.44 -32.36 -19.13
CA LEU A 107 5.69 -32.06 -18.43
C LEU A 107 6.48 -33.33 -18.15
N GLU A 108 5.83 -34.36 -17.59
CA GLU A 108 6.45 -35.65 -17.29
C GLU A 108 6.93 -36.36 -18.56
N GLU A 109 6.13 -36.38 -19.64
CA GLU A 109 6.55 -36.93 -20.94
C GLU A 109 7.80 -36.22 -21.49
N LEU A 110 7.87 -34.89 -21.45
CA LEU A 110 9.05 -34.16 -21.92
C LEU A 110 10.29 -34.48 -21.10
N TYR A 111 10.13 -34.56 -19.77
CA TYR A 111 11.21 -34.95 -18.87
C TYR A 111 11.75 -36.35 -19.18
N ASP A 112 10.87 -37.32 -19.43
CA ASP A 112 11.24 -38.69 -19.78
C ASP A 112 12.04 -38.77 -21.10
N HIS A 113 11.86 -37.80 -21.99
CA HIS A 113 12.62 -37.65 -23.25
C HIS A 113 13.87 -36.78 -23.10
N GLY A 114 14.20 -36.32 -21.88
CA GLY A 114 15.36 -35.46 -21.62
C GLY A 114 15.20 -34.02 -22.11
N VAL A 115 13.97 -33.57 -22.35
CA VAL A 115 13.64 -32.22 -22.83
C VAL A 115 13.22 -31.35 -21.64
N ILE A 116 13.75 -30.13 -21.58
CA ILE A 116 13.42 -29.17 -20.51
C ILE A 116 12.12 -28.42 -20.85
N PRO A 117 11.07 -28.50 -20.03
CA PRO A 117 9.86 -27.77 -20.30
C PRO A 117 9.98 -26.27 -20.03
N VAL A 118 9.54 -25.46 -20.98
CA VAL A 118 9.40 -24.00 -20.88
C VAL A 118 7.92 -23.64 -20.87
N VAL A 119 7.38 -23.35 -19.69
CA VAL A 119 5.98 -23.00 -19.49
C VAL A 119 5.78 -21.52 -19.83
N VAL A 120 4.95 -21.22 -20.83
CA VAL A 120 4.72 -19.85 -21.32
C VAL A 120 3.25 -19.52 -21.21
N GLY A 121 2.88 -18.47 -20.48
CA GLY A 121 1.47 -18.13 -20.33
C GLY A 121 1.15 -16.91 -19.50
N GLY A 122 -0.13 -16.54 -19.52
CA GLY A 122 -0.68 -15.44 -18.74
C GLY A 122 -2.07 -15.72 -18.18
N SER A 123 -2.58 -16.96 -18.33
CA SER A 123 -3.90 -17.31 -17.81
C SER A 123 -3.84 -17.39 -16.28
N THR A 124 -4.52 -16.44 -15.63
CA THR A 124 -4.51 -16.29 -14.17
C THR A 124 -5.14 -17.48 -13.46
N SER A 125 -6.08 -18.17 -14.11
CA SER A 125 -6.79 -19.35 -13.58
C SER A 125 -6.04 -20.66 -13.76
N LEU A 126 -5.12 -20.77 -14.74
CA LEU A 126 -4.41 -22.02 -15.06
C LEU A 126 -2.99 -22.05 -14.48
N THR A 127 -2.32 -20.90 -14.43
CA THR A 127 -0.89 -20.81 -14.11
C THR A 127 -0.59 -21.25 -12.68
N LEU A 128 -1.29 -20.71 -11.68
CA LEU A 128 -1.01 -21.05 -10.28
C LEU A 128 -1.34 -22.53 -9.95
N PRO A 129 -2.50 -23.08 -10.36
CA PRO A 129 -2.77 -24.50 -10.16
C PRO A 129 -1.71 -25.43 -10.77
N LEU A 130 -1.22 -25.11 -11.97
CA LEU A 130 -0.15 -25.87 -12.63
C LEU A 130 1.16 -25.82 -11.83
N LEU A 131 1.58 -24.63 -11.41
CA LEU A 131 2.83 -24.47 -10.64
C LEU A 131 2.74 -25.14 -9.26
N HIS A 132 1.57 -25.10 -8.62
CA HIS A 132 1.35 -25.77 -7.35
C HIS A 132 1.41 -27.31 -7.50
N ASP A 133 0.75 -27.89 -8.52
CA ASP A 133 0.84 -29.34 -8.76
C ASP A 133 2.27 -29.78 -9.13
N ALA A 134 2.97 -28.97 -9.93
CA ALA A 134 4.38 -29.22 -10.26
C ALA A 134 5.28 -29.16 -9.01
N SER A 135 5.09 -28.16 -8.13
CA SER A 135 5.82 -28.04 -6.85
C SER A 135 5.64 -29.31 -5.99
N ASN A 136 4.40 -29.76 -5.84
CA ASN A 136 4.05 -30.97 -5.07
C ASN A 136 4.68 -32.25 -5.65
N ARG A 137 4.96 -32.28 -6.96
CA ARG A 137 5.62 -33.38 -7.66
C ARG A 137 7.15 -33.27 -7.70
N GLY A 138 7.72 -32.30 -6.97
CA GLY A 138 9.16 -32.12 -6.82
C GLY A 138 9.85 -31.44 -8.01
N TRP A 139 9.11 -30.73 -8.86
CA TRP A 139 9.71 -29.95 -9.94
C TRP A 139 10.48 -28.75 -9.41
N ARG A 140 11.72 -28.59 -9.86
CA ARG A 140 12.54 -27.41 -9.58
C ARG A 140 12.26 -26.36 -10.64
N MET A 141 11.85 -25.18 -10.19
CA MET A 141 11.35 -24.12 -11.07
C MET A 141 12.24 -22.87 -11.05
N ALA A 142 12.32 -22.22 -12.21
CA ALA A 142 12.73 -20.82 -12.32
C ALA A 142 11.66 -20.04 -13.10
N ALA A 143 11.30 -18.85 -12.66
CA ALA A 143 10.24 -18.03 -13.23
C ALA A 143 10.77 -16.67 -13.70
N ILE A 144 10.39 -16.28 -14.91
CA ILE A 144 10.76 -15.00 -15.52
C ILE A 144 9.47 -14.24 -15.80
N THR A 145 9.35 -13.05 -15.23
CA THR A 145 8.15 -12.21 -15.29
C THR A 145 8.43 -10.96 -16.12
N LEU A 146 7.67 -10.76 -17.20
CA LEU A 146 7.76 -9.59 -18.08
C LEU A 146 6.84 -8.47 -17.59
N LEU A 147 7.43 -7.29 -17.38
CA LEU A 147 6.75 -6.09 -16.90
C LEU A 147 6.90 -4.95 -17.91
N PRO A 148 5.98 -4.80 -18.88
CA PRO A 148 6.08 -3.74 -19.88
C PRO A 148 5.84 -2.35 -19.30
N HIS A 149 6.58 -1.36 -19.80
CA HIS A 149 6.31 0.05 -19.56
C HIS A 149 4.97 0.45 -20.20
N GLN A 150 4.22 1.39 -19.59
CA GLN A 150 2.84 1.69 -20.00
C GLN A 150 2.72 2.15 -21.46
N SER A 151 3.62 3.02 -21.91
CA SER A 151 3.64 3.52 -23.29
C SER A 151 3.89 2.41 -24.31
N THR A 152 4.84 1.54 -24.00
CA THR A 152 5.24 0.38 -24.81
C THR A 152 4.12 -0.64 -24.86
N TYR A 153 3.44 -0.84 -23.74
CA TYR A 153 2.31 -1.74 -23.65
C TYR A 153 1.15 -1.30 -24.55
N LEU A 154 0.77 -0.02 -24.51
CA LEU A 154 -0.26 0.54 -25.39
C LEU A 154 0.10 0.36 -26.87
N SER A 155 1.33 0.71 -27.23
CA SER A 155 1.81 0.57 -28.62
C SER A 155 1.84 -0.89 -29.08
N ASN A 156 2.19 -1.84 -28.20
CA ASN A 156 2.19 -3.26 -28.53
C ASN A 156 0.77 -3.79 -28.78
N ILE A 157 -0.22 -3.38 -27.98
CA ILE A 157 -1.62 -3.78 -28.19
C ILE A 157 -2.18 -3.19 -29.48
N GLU A 158 -1.80 -1.95 -29.83
CA GLU A 158 -2.15 -1.32 -31.10
C GLU A 158 -1.60 -2.08 -32.30
N SER A 159 -0.27 -2.23 -32.36
CA SER A 159 0.43 -2.95 -33.44
C SER A 159 -0.15 -4.35 -33.64
N ARG A 160 -0.40 -5.06 -32.53
CA ARG A 160 -0.94 -6.41 -32.57
C ARG A 160 -2.33 -6.49 -33.19
N LEU A 161 -3.22 -5.54 -32.89
CA LEU A 161 -4.56 -5.57 -33.47
C LEU A 161 -4.49 -5.35 -34.99
N ASP A 162 -3.66 -4.41 -35.42
CA ASP A 162 -3.44 -4.12 -36.85
C ASP A 162 -2.87 -5.37 -37.56
N GLU A 163 -1.86 -6.00 -36.97
CA GLU A 163 -1.26 -7.26 -37.45
C GLU A 163 -2.30 -8.40 -37.54
N MET A 164 -3.21 -8.52 -36.55
CA MET A 164 -4.28 -9.52 -36.58
C MET A 164 -5.25 -9.28 -37.74
N VAL A 165 -5.63 -8.03 -37.98
CA VAL A 165 -6.52 -7.67 -39.10
C VAL A 165 -5.83 -7.95 -40.43
N GLU A 166 -4.56 -7.59 -40.59
CA GLU A 166 -3.76 -7.89 -41.78
C GLU A 166 -3.59 -9.40 -42.02
N ALA A 167 -3.52 -10.20 -40.94
CA ALA A 167 -3.44 -11.65 -41.01
C ALA A 167 -4.77 -12.35 -41.39
N GLY A 168 -5.88 -11.61 -41.50
CA GLY A 168 -7.19 -12.15 -41.89
C GLY A 168 -8.12 -12.48 -40.72
N LEU A 169 -8.08 -11.70 -39.64
CA LEU A 169 -8.97 -11.86 -38.48
C LEU A 169 -10.46 -11.87 -38.87
N LEU A 170 -10.88 -11.06 -39.83
CA LEU A 170 -12.31 -10.94 -40.21
C LEU A 170 -12.82 -12.19 -40.92
N GLU A 171 -12.00 -12.79 -41.77
CA GLU A 171 -12.27 -14.07 -42.41
C GLU A 171 -12.34 -15.20 -41.38
N GLU A 172 -11.42 -15.22 -40.41
CA GLU A 172 -11.43 -16.21 -39.34
C GLU A 172 -12.69 -16.12 -38.47
N LEU A 173 -13.07 -14.89 -38.08
CA LEU A 173 -14.29 -14.63 -37.31
C LEU A 173 -15.56 -15.07 -38.05
N SER A 174 -15.60 -14.88 -39.37
CA SER A 174 -16.70 -15.36 -40.20
C SER A 174 -16.78 -16.90 -40.19
N GLY A 175 -15.63 -17.59 -40.22
CA GLY A 175 -15.55 -19.04 -40.06
C GLY A 175 -16.01 -19.52 -38.69
N LEU A 176 -15.62 -18.82 -37.62
CA LEU A 176 -16.06 -19.11 -36.26
C LEU A 176 -17.57 -18.94 -36.06
N LYS A 177 -18.20 -18.00 -36.78
CA LYS A 177 -19.66 -17.84 -36.78
C LYS A 177 -20.38 -19.03 -37.41
N LEU A 178 -19.87 -19.56 -38.52
CA LEU A 178 -20.44 -20.76 -39.13
C LEU A 178 -20.35 -21.98 -38.19
N LEU A 179 -19.26 -22.08 -37.42
CA LEU A 179 -19.11 -23.11 -36.39
C LEU A 179 -20.08 -22.87 -35.23
N GLU A 180 -20.28 -21.63 -34.79
CA GLU A 180 -21.26 -21.29 -33.76
C GLU A 180 -22.67 -21.70 -34.17
N ASP A 181 -23.08 -21.33 -35.38
CA ASP A 181 -24.41 -21.66 -35.91
C ASP A 181 -24.64 -23.18 -35.94
N LYS A 182 -23.59 -23.94 -36.28
CA LYS A 182 -23.61 -25.41 -36.32
C LYS A 182 -23.65 -26.06 -34.93
N HIS A 183 -22.84 -25.59 -33.98
CA HIS A 183 -22.64 -26.24 -32.68
C HIS A 183 -23.58 -25.72 -31.59
N LEU A 184 -24.06 -24.47 -31.69
CA LEU A 184 -24.88 -23.80 -30.68
C LEU A 184 -26.32 -23.52 -31.15
N ASN A 185 -26.78 -24.19 -32.22
CA ASN A 185 -28.15 -24.09 -32.76
C ASN A 185 -28.60 -22.63 -33.03
N GLY A 186 -27.69 -21.78 -33.49
CA GLY A 186 -27.97 -20.37 -33.79
C GLY A 186 -28.25 -19.48 -32.56
N LYS A 187 -27.91 -19.92 -31.35
CA LYS A 187 -27.93 -19.07 -30.13
C LYS A 187 -26.50 -18.74 -29.72
N PRO A 188 -26.07 -17.46 -29.78
CA PRO A 188 -24.70 -17.11 -29.46
C PRO A 188 -24.40 -17.34 -27.97
N ASN A 189 -23.21 -17.87 -27.68
CA ASN A 189 -22.74 -18.10 -26.31
C ASN A 189 -21.27 -17.70 -26.15
N PHE A 190 -21.06 -16.45 -25.76
CA PHE A 190 -19.74 -15.85 -25.51
C PHE A 190 -19.02 -16.37 -24.26
N HIS A 191 -19.61 -17.33 -23.54
CA HIS A 191 -19.04 -17.94 -22.34
C HIS A 191 -18.73 -19.43 -22.52
N LYS A 192 -18.74 -19.94 -23.75
CA LYS A 192 -18.47 -21.36 -24.06
C LYS A 192 -17.43 -21.49 -25.18
N GLY A 193 -16.52 -22.45 -25.03
CA GLY A 193 -15.55 -22.82 -26.07
C GLY A 193 -14.66 -21.67 -26.53
N VAL A 194 -14.32 -21.68 -27.81
CA VAL A 194 -13.47 -20.66 -28.47
C VAL A 194 -14.13 -19.28 -28.52
N TRP A 195 -15.46 -19.19 -28.45
CA TRP A 195 -16.22 -17.93 -28.55
C TRP A 195 -16.09 -17.03 -27.31
N LYS A 196 -15.38 -17.49 -26.29
CA LYS A 196 -14.90 -16.68 -25.15
C LYS A 196 -13.79 -15.70 -25.54
N ALA A 197 -13.17 -15.89 -26.70
CA ALA A 197 -12.02 -15.10 -27.09
C ALA A 197 -12.37 -13.61 -27.25
N ILE A 198 -11.55 -12.75 -26.65
CA ILE A 198 -11.66 -11.30 -26.78
C ILE A 198 -11.54 -10.95 -28.27
N GLY A 199 -12.54 -10.26 -28.79
CA GLY A 199 -12.70 -9.94 -30.21
C GLY A 199 -13.97 -10.56 -30.81
N TYR A 200 -14.38 -11.76 -30.39
CA TYR A 200 -15.54 -12.43 -31.01
C TYR A 200 -16.84 -11.74 -30.63
N GLN A 201 -17.08 -11.54 -29.33
CA GLN A 201 -18.28 -10.86 -28.83
C GLN A 201 -18.34 -9.39 -29.31
N GLU A 202 -17.20 -8.71 -29.36
CA GLU A 202 -17.08 -7.31 -29.73
C GLU A 202 -17.35 -7.08 -31.22
N LEU A 203 -16.91 -8.01 -32.08
CA LEU A 203 -17.14 -7.96 -33.53
C LEU A 203 -18.41 -8.70 -33.94
N TYR A 204 -19.10 -9.38 -33.02
CA TYR A 204 -20.34 -10.11 -33.31
C TYR A 204 -21.42 -9.27 -34.02
N PRO A 205 -21.69 -8.00 -33.63
CA PRO A 205 -22.64 -7.15 -34.35
C PRO A 205 -22.23 -6.88 -35.81
N TYR A 206 -20.93 -6.81 -36.10
CA TYR A 206 -20.41 -6.69 -37.46
C TYR A 206 -20.62 -7.99 -38.25
N LEU A 207 -20.44 -9.15 -37.63
CA LEU A 207 -20.64 -10.46 -38.27
C LEU A 207 -22.12 -10.76 -38.57
N GLU A 208 -23.06 -10.19 -37.82
CA GLU A 208 -24.51 -10.31 -38.09
C GLU A 208 -25.01 -9.32 -39.14
N ALA A 209 -24.30 -8.23 -39.37
CA ALA A 209 -24.71 -7.21 -40.32
C ALA A 209 -24.77 -7.79 -41.75
N ARG A 210 -25.89 -7.59 -42.45
CA ARG A 210 -25.98 -7.96 -43.87
C ARG A 210 -25.11 -6.99 -44.66
N ARG A 211 -24.24 -7.52 -45.53
CA ARG A 211 -23.30 -6.75 -46.42
C ARG A 211 -23.95 -5.71 -47.35
N ILE A 212 -25.26 -5.48 -47.25
CA ILE A 212 -26.05 -4.52 -48.03
C ILE A 212 -26.26 -3.21 -47.24
N ASP A 213 -26.03 -3.20 -45.93
CA ASP A 213 -26.24 -2.03 -45.08
C ASP A 213 -24.97 -1.18 -44.98
N GLY A 214 -25.05 0.10 -45.38
CA GLY A 214 -23.98 1.10 -45.25
C GLY A 214 -23.58 1.45 -43.81
N HIS A 215 -23.98 0.65 -42.83
CA HIS A 215 -23.65 0.74 -41.40
C HIS A 215 -22.53 -0.24 -40.98
N CYS A 216 -22.07 -1.13 -41.88
CA CYS A 216 -21.06 -2.14 -41.57
C CYS A 216 -19.71 -1.55 -41.14
N ASP A 217 -19.24 -0.49 -41.81
CA ASP A 217 -17.94 0.15 -41.51
C ASP A 217 -17.91 0.76 -40.10
N GLN A 218 -19.05 1.32 -39.67
CA GLN A 218 -19.17 1.91 -38.34
C GLN A 218 -19.18 0.82 -37.25
N LEU A 219 -19.85 -0.31 -37.50
CA LEU A 219 -19.86 -1.45 -36.58
C LEU A 219 -18.48 -2.10 -36.47
N LEU A 220 -17.77 -2.27 -37.59
CA LEU A 220 -16.39 -2.78 -37.59
C LEU A 220 -15.46 -1.89 -36.77
N LYS A 221 -15.50 -0.58 -37.01
CA LYS A 221 -14.68 0.39 -36.29
C LYS A 221 -14.97 0.40 -34.79
N THR A 222 -16.25 0.29 -34.42
CA THR A 222 -16.67 0.23 -33.01
C THR A 222 -16.23 -1.07 -32.34
N GLY A 223 -16.39 -2.21 -33.03
CA GLY A 223 -15.96 -3.52 -32.54
C GLY A 223 -14.46 -3.61 -32.31
N LEU A 224 -13.65 -3.14 -33.27
CA LEU A 224 -12.18 -3.10 -33.14
C LEU A 224 -11.73 -2.20 -31.97
N ALA A 225 -12.37 -1.03 -31.81
CA ALA A 225 -12.09 -0.15 -30.68
C ALA A 225 -12.42 -0.81 -29.33
N SER A 226 -13.55 -1.52 -29.25
CA SER A 226 -13.95 -2.27 -28.06
C SER A 226 -12.98 -3.42 -27.75
N MET A 227 -12.57 -4.17 -28.76
CA MET A 227 -11.58 -5.25 -28.64
C MET A 227 -10.25 -4.73 -28.08
N LYS A 228 -9.79 -3.58 -28.57
CA LYS A 228 -8.58 -2.91 -28.07
C LYS A 228 -8.71 -2.51 -26.60
N GLU A 229 -9.82 -1.87 -26.22
CA GLU A 229 -10.06 -1.45 -24.84
C GLU A 229 -10.10 -2.65 -23.89
N ILE A 230 -10.83 -3.72 -24.25
CA ILE A 230 -10.96 -4.92 -23.42
C ILE A 230 -9.63 -5.68 -23.30
N THR A 231 -8.87 -5.79 -24.39
CA THR A 231 -7.53 -6.40 -24.37
C THR A 231 -6.57 -5.64 -23.45
N PHE A 232 -6.62 -4.30 -23.48
CA PHE A 232 -5.83 -3.48 -22.57
C PHE A 232 -6.22 -3.71 -21.11
N GLN A 233 -7.52 -3.70 -20.79
CA GLN A 233 -8.02 -3.97 -19.43
C GLN A 233 -7.64 -5.37 -18.92
N TYR A 234 -7.72 -6.37 -19.79
CA TYR A 234 -7.29 -7.73 -19.46
C TYR A 234 -5.80 -7.77 -19.10
N GLY A 235 -4.96 -7.07 -19.86
CA GLY A 235 -3.55 -6.89 -19.58
C GLY A 235 -3.23 -6.26 -18.22
N ILE A 236 -3.96 -5.19 -17.87
CA ILE A 236 -3.82 -4.54 -16.56
C ILE A 236 -4.21 -5.52 -15.44
N SER A 237 -5.30 -6.27 -15.62
CA SER A 237 -5.74 -7.29 -14.66
C SER A 237 -4.69 -8.40 -14.48
N GLN A 238 -4.01 -8.81 -15.56
CA GLN A 238 -2.90 -9.75 -15.50
C GLN A 238 -1.70 -9.18 -14.72
N LEU A 239 -1.35 -7.91 -14.92
CA LEU A 239 -0.27 -7.24 -14.17
C LEU A 239 -0.58 -7.13 -12.68
N GLU A 240 -1.82 -6.83 -12.33
CA GLU A 240 -2.29 -6.82 -10.94
C GLU A 240 -2.20 -8.22 -10.32
N TRP A 241 -2.70 -9.24 -11.02
CA TRP A 241 -2.61 -10.63 -10.58
C TRP A 241 -1.16 -11.11 -10.41
N ILE A 242 -0.24 -10.72 -11.31
CA ILE A 242 1.19 -11.02 -11.18
C ILE A 242 1.72 -10.47 -9.85
N ARG A 243 1.39 -9.23 -9.51
CA ARG A 243 1.87 -8.57 -8.29
C ARG A 243 1.22 -9.13 -7.02
N GLN A 244 -0.08 -9.44 -7.06
CA GLN A 244 -0.86 -9.79 -5.89
C GLN A 244 -0.91 -11.30 -5.60
N ALA A 245 -0.70 -12.15 -6.61
CA ALA A 245 -0.85 -13.61 -6.47
C ALA A 245 0.40 -14.37 -6.93
N LEU A 246 0.88 -14.15 -8.17
CA LEU A 246 2.00 -14.92 -8.72
C LEU A 246 3.31 -14.66 -7.95
N CYS A 247 3.73 -13.41 -7.81
CA CYS A 247 4.99 -13.08 -7.12
C CYS A 247 5.00 -13.55 -5.65
N PRO A 248 3.93 -13.35 -4.86
CA PRO A 248 3.84 -13.91 -3.51
C PRO A 248 3.95 -15.44 -3.48
N PHE A 249 3.30 -16.15 -4.41
CA PHE A 249 3.40 -17.60 -4.53
C PHE A 249 4.83 -18.06 -4.85
N LEU A 250 5.48 -17.43 -5.86
CA LEU A 250 6.86 -17.75 -6.24
C LEU A 250 7.82 -17.55 -5.05
N HIS A 251 7.60 -16.51 -4.25
CA HIS A 251 8.38 -16.25 -3.05
C HIS A 251 8.14 -17.30 -1.95
N ALA A 252 6.88 -17.63 -1.67
CA ALA A 252 6.51 -18.62 -0.65
C ALA A 252 7.10 -20.00 -0.95
N GLU A 253 7.06 -20.43 -2.21
CA GLU A 253 7.58 -21.72 -2.68
C GLU A 253 9.10 -21.70 -2.93
N LYS A 254 9.80 -20.59 -2.65
CA LYS A 254 11.25 -20.40 -2.87
C LYS A 254 11.68 -20.68 -4.31
N ILE A 255 10.81 -20.37 -5.26
CA ILE A 255 11.07 -20.49 -6.70
C ILE A 255 11.98 -19.34 -7.13
N ALA A 256 13.06 -19.65 -7.85
CA ALA A 256 13.94 -18.62 -8.38
C ALA A 256 13.15 -17.72 -9.34
N ASN A 257 13.05 -16.42 -9.05
CA ASN A 257 12.30 -15.50 -9.90
C ASN A 257 13.14 -14.31 -10.38
N MET A 258 12.87 -13.83 -11.59
CA MET A 258 13.45 -12.63 -12.18
C MET A 258 12.34 -11.81 -12.85
N SER A 259 12.23 -10.54 -12.48
CA SER A 259 11.33 -9.60 -13.16
C SER A 259 12.12 -8.75 -14.14
N LEU A 260 11.69 -8.70 -15.40
CA LEU A 260 12.35 -7.99 -16.49
C LEU A 260 11.41 -6.91 -17.04
N THR A 261 11.89 -5.67 -17.06
CA THR A 261 11.11 -4.54 -17.58
C THR A 261 11.22 -4.50 -19.11
N VAL A 262 10.08 -4.46 -19.80
CA VAL A 262 10.04 -4.33 -21.27
C VAL A 262 9.85 -2.86 -21.62
N VAL A 263 10.94 -2.20 -22.02
CA VAL A 263 10.95 -0.76 -22.32
C VAL A 263 10.67 -0.49 -23.80
N ASP A 264 11.37 -1.15 -24.73
CA ASP A 264 11.15 -0.98 -26.17
C ASP A 264 11.72 -2.16 -26.98
N LYS A 265 11.49 -2.16 -28.29
CA LYS A 265 11.97 -3.23 -29.20
C LYS A 265 13.50 -3.21 -29.39
N ILE A 266 14.17 -2.07 -29.20
CA ILE A 266 15.61 -1.87 -29.41
C ILE A 266 16.40 -2.49 -28.24
N SER A 267 15.95 -2.23 -27.02
CA SER A 267 16.56 -2.72 -25.77
C SER A 267 16.19 -4.17 -25.43
N TRP A 268 15.22 -4.78 -26.14
CA TRP A 268 14.75 -6.15 -25.88
C TRP A 268 15.88 -7.18 -25.70
N ILE A 269 16.87 -7.20 -26.59
CA ILE A 269 17.93 -8.21 -26.57
C ILE A 269 18.81 -8.04 -25.32
N SER A 270 19.19 -6.81 -24.97
CA SER A 270 20.07 -6.54 -23.82
C SER A 270 19.35 -6.67 -22.49
N ASP A 271 18.11 -6.21 -22.42
CA ASP A 271 17.42 -5.97 -21.15
C ASP A 271 16.48 -7.12 -20.78
N VAL A 272 16.04 -7.92 -21.77
CA VAL A 272 15.09 -9.01 -21.57
C VAL A 272 15.69 -10.36 -21.97
N GLU A 273 16.10 -10.51 -23.23
CA GLU A 273 16.43 -11.83 -23.79
C GLU A 273 17.72 -12.43 -23.22
N LYS A 274 18.82 -11.68 -23.20
CA LYS A 274 20.10 -12.15 -22.67
C LYS A 274 20.04 -12.48 -21.15
N PRO A 275 19.48 -11.64 -20.27
CA PRO A 275 19.35 -11.95 -18.84
C PRO A 275 18.52 -13.21 -18.58
N ALA A 276 17.41 -13.37 -19.32
CA ALA A 276 16.52 -14.52 -19.21
C ALA A 276 17.20 -15.83 -19.63
N ILE A 277 17.86 -15.86 -20.79
CA ILE A 277 18.63 -17.02 -21.27
C ILE A 277 19.71 -17.40 -20.27
N ARG A 278 20.43 -16.41 -19.73
CA ARG A 278 21.47 -16.65 -18.73
C ARG A 278 20.90 -17.30 -17.48
N MET A 279 19.80 -16.77 -16.92
CA MET A 279 19.14 -17.35 -15.76
C MET A 279 18.69 -18.79 -16.03
N ALA A 280 18.06 -19.04 -17.18
CA ALA A 280 17.58 -20.37 -17.55
C ALA A 280 18.74 -21.37 -17.70
N SER A 281 19.82 -20.95 -18.38
CA SER A 281 21.01 -21.77 -18.58
C SER A 281 21.71 -22.08 -17.25
N ASP A 282 21.96 -21.05 -16.43
CA ASP A 282 22.60 -21.21 -15.11
C ASP A 282 21.78 -22.13 -14.20
N PHE A 283 20.45 -21.99 -14.22
CA PHE A 283 19.53 -22.84 -13.46
C PHE A 283 19.60 -24.31 -13.88
N CYS A 284 19.67 -24.59 -15.19
CA CYS A 284 19.73 -25.95 -15.71
C CYS A 284 21.14 -26.58 -15.55
N HIS A 285 22.21 -25.78 -15.68
CA HIS A 285 23.60 -26.26 -15.65
C HIS A 285 24.20 -26.45 -14.26
N ALA A 286 23.61 -25.89 -13.19
CA ALA A 286 24.12 -25.99 -11.82
C ALA A 286 24.12 -27.40 -11.18
N SER A 287 24.01 -28.48 -11.98
CA SER A 287 23.92 -29.88 -11.53
C SER A 287 25.12 -30.78 -11.88
N THR A 288 26.20 -30.26 -12.47
CA THR A 288 27.49 -31.00 -12.59
C THR A 288 28.63 -30.22 -11.93
N SER A 289 29.02 -30.67 -10.73
CA SER A 289 30.21 -30.24 -9.98
C SER A 289 30.38 -28.73 -9.78
N ILE A 290 29.64 -28.17 -8.82
CA ILE A 290 30.09 -27.00 -8.06
C ILE A 290 29.95 -27.33 -6.58
N SER A 291 31.08 -27.46 -5.88
CA SER A 291 31.10 -27.08 -4.48
C SER A 291 30.84 -25.57 -4.48
N PHE A 292 29.71 -25.13 -3.94
CA PHE A 292 29.50 -23.70 -3.78
C PHE A 292 30.50 -23.17 -2.75
N HIS A 293 31.67 -22.71 -3.23
CA HIS A 293 31.98 -21.33 -2.92
C HIS A 293 30.99 -20.50 -3.73
N SER A 294 30.17 -19.73 -3.04
CA SER A 294 29.06 -18.98 -3.61
C SER A 294 29.51 -18.10 -4.78
N ILE A 295 29.06 -18.42 -5.98
CA ILE A 295 29.08 -17.54 -7.15
C ILE A 295 27.62 -17.54 -7.62
N ASN A 296 26.70 -16.67 -7.22
CA ASN A 296 26.78 -15.35 -6.62
C ASN A 296 26.09 -15.33 -5.25
N GLY A 297 26.71 -14.62 -4.30
CA GLY A 297 26.29 -14.55 -2.92
C GLY A 297 24.85 -14.09 -2.72
N SER A 298 24.29 -14.42 -1.55
CA SER A 298 23.20 -13.63 -0.99
C SER A 298 23.52 -12.16 -1.25
N LYS A 299 22.62 -11.44 -1.92
CA LYS A 299 22.80 -10.00 -2.08
C LYS A 299 23.12 -9.45 -0.69
N SER A 300 24.19 -8.65 -0.56
CA SER A 300 24.55 -8.09 0.73
C SER A 300 23.33 -7.33 1.24
N ARG A 301 22.98 -7.49 2.51
CA ARG A 301 21.96 -6.64 3.13
C ARG A 301 22.40 -5.20 3.01
N VAL A 302 21.52 -4.33 2.58
CA VAL A 302 21.78 -2.91 2.42
C VAL A 302 20.94 -2.15 3.44
N LEU A 303 21.60 -1.39 4.30
CA LEU A 303 20.96 -0.49 5.24
C LEU A 303 21.10 0.94 4.71
N CYS A 304 19.99 1.54 4.30
CA CYS A 304 19.96 2.94 3.91
C CYS A 304 19.71 3.83 5.12
N ILE A 305 20.59 4.80 5.36
CA ILE A 305 20.54 5.66 6.54
C ILE A 305 20.25 7.11 6.14
N PHE A 306 19.29 7.69 6.84
CA PHE A 306 19.01 9.13 6.85
C PHE A 306 19.43 9.68 8.22
N GLY A 307 20.21 10.76 8.27
CA GLY A 307 20.71 11.31 9.52
C GLY A 307 21.23 12.74 9.37
N GLY A 308 21.54 13.38 10.50
CA GLY A 308 22.12 14.72 10.49
C GLY A 308 23.55 14.77 9.94
N ALA A 309 23.85 15.79 9.13
CA ALA A 309 25.21 16.12 8.68
C ALA A 309 25.88 17.20 9.55
N SER A 310 25.21 17.72 10.58
CA SER A 310 25.72 18.82 11.40
C SER A 310 26.89 18.40 12.30
N SER A 311 27.91 19.26 12.42
CA SER A 311 29.03 19.06 13.33
C SER A 311 28.62 19.13 14.81
N ASP A 312 27.57 19.89 15.13
CA ASP A 312 27.03 20.06 16.48
C ASP A 312 26.04 18.94 16.82
N THR A 313 26.56 17.73 17.01
CA THR A 313 25.76 16.55 17.42
C THR A 313 26.19 16.09 18.81
N ASP A 314 25.23 15.75 19.67
CA ASP A 314 25.49 15.13 20.97
C ASP A 314 26.45 13.92 20.83
N PRO A 315 27.55 13.85 21.62
CA PRO A 315 28.48 12.72 21.63
C PRO A 315 27.80 11.34 21.79
N ALA A 316 26.68 11.26 22.50
CA ALA A 316 25.93 10.02 22.67
C ALA A 316 25.35 9.49 21.34
N HIS A 317 24.88 10.39 20.46
CA HIS A 317 24.39 10.01 19.13
C HIS A 317 25.52 9.56 18.21
N ILE A 318 26.68 10.18 18.32
CA ILE A 318 27.87 9.75 17.58
C ILE A 318 28.28 8.34 18.01
N GLU A 319 28.31 8.05 19.31
CA GLU A 319 28.68 6.72 19.80
C GLU A 319 27.64 5.64 19.44
N ALA A 320 26.34 5.95 19.52
CA ALA A 320 25.28 5.05 19.05
C ALA A 320 25.43 4.72 17.56
N THR A 321 25.79 5.71 16.76
CA THR A 321 25.98 5.58 15.31
C THR A 321 27.23 4.76 14.97
N LYS A 322 28.32 4.90 15.74
CA LYS A 322 29.50 4.02 15.66
C LYS A 322 29.17 2.58 16.06
N SER A 323 28.35 2.41 17.09
CA SER A 323 27.86 1.09 17.52
C SER A 323 27.07 0.39 16.42
N LEU A 324 26.18 1.12 15.73
CA LEU A 324 25.46 0.62 14.56
C LEU A 324 26.41 0.24 13.42
N GLY A 325 27.46 1.01 13.19
CA GLY A 325 28.54 0.66 12.24
C GLY A 325 29.24 -0.66 12.58
N ARG A 326 29.56 -0.90 13.86
CA ARG A 326 30.12 -2.18 14.32
C ARG A 326 29.17 -3.36 14.08
N ILE A 327 27.88 -3.18 14.36
CA ILE A 327 26.85 -4.19 14.10
C ILE A 327 26.74 -4.49 12.60
N CYS A 328 26.82 -3.46 11.74
CA CYS A 328 26.81 -3.64 10.29
C CYS A 328 28.01 -4.48 9.83
N HIS A 329 29.21 -4.23 10.37
CA HIS A 329 30.41 -5.03 10.10
C HIS A 329 30.23 -6.49 10.53
N GLU A 330 29.81 -6.74 11.78
CA GLU A 330 29.61 -8.08 12.33
C GLU A 330 28.61 -8.92 11.50
N ASN A 331 27.64 -8.26 10.87
CA ASN A 331 26.57 -8.90 10.10
C ASN A 331 26.76 -8.82 8.57
N SER A 332 27.92 -8.35 8.09
CA SER A 332 28.19 -8.17 6.65
C SER A 332 27.14 -7.32 5.91
N ILE A 333 26.64 -6.28 6.58
CA ILE A 333 25.64 -5.33 6.06
C ILE A 333 26.37 -4.15 5.40
N LYS A 334 25.99 -3.85 4.16
CA LYS A 334 26.46 -2.67 3.43
C LYS A 334 25.66 -1.44 3.84
N LEU A 335 26.33 -0.31 3.87
CA LEU A 335 25.73 0.98 4.21
C LEU A 335 25.50 1.80 2.95
N LEU A 336 24.29 2.34 2.83
CA LEU A 336 23.91 3.30 1.81
C LEU A 336 23.47 4.59 2.50
N TYR A 337 23.92 5.75 2.03
CA TYR A 337 23.59 7.00 2.71
C TYR A 337 23.73 8.24 1.80
N GLY A 338 23.39 9.41 2.32
CA GLY A 338 23.36 10.68 1.59
C GLY A 338 24.72 11.31 1.22
N GLY A 339 25.83 10.63 1.51
CA GLY A 339 27.17 11.06 1.10
C GLY A 339 27.81 12.18 1.95
N GLY A 340 27.24 12.50 3.11
CA GLY A 340 27.81 13.49 4.03
C GLY A 340 29.08 13.02 4.76
N THR A 341 29.99 13.92 5.11
CA THR A 341 31.27 13.59 5.77
C THR A 341 31.35 14.00 7.24
N THR A 342 30.33 14.71 7.72
CA THR A 342 30.22 15.25 9.08
C THR A 342 28.98 14.71 9.81
N GLY A 343 28.89 14.97 11.12
CA GLY A 343 27.78 14.52 11.96
C GLY A 343 27.65 13.00 12.09
N VAL A 344 26.42 12.54 12.34
CA VAL A 344 26.13 11.09 12.48
C VAL A 344 26.38 10.33 11.17
N MET A 345 26.10 10.95 10.02
CA MET A 345 26.33 10.33 8.70
C MET A 345 27.81 10.05 8.44
N GLY A 346 28.68 11.03 8.70
CA GLY A 346 30.13 10.84 8.58
C GLY A 346 30.69 9.83 9.58
N ALA A 347 30.15 9.78 10.80
CA ALA A 347 30.62 8.88 11.86
C ALA A 347 30.38 7.40 11.53
N ILE A 348 29.20 7.00 11.06
CA ILE A 348 28.94 5.60 10.66
C ILE A 348 29.67 5.21 9.40
N ALA A 349 29.73 6.11 8.41
CA ALA A 349 30.44 5.86 7.15
C ALA A 349 31.92 5.59 7.41
N SER A 350 32.61 6.48 8.14
CA SER A 350 34.02 6.29 8.47
C SER A 350 34.30 5.05 9.32
N THR A 351 33.47 4.80 10.33
CA THR A 351 33.62 3.61 11.18
C THR A 351 33.47 2.31 10.39
N LEU A 352 32.50 2.23 9.47
CA LEU A 352 32.30 1.02 8.69
C LEU A 352 33.37 0.84 7.61
N VAL A 353 33.91 1.92 7.03
CA VAL A 353 35.05 1.86 6.11
C VAL A 353 36.32 1.39 6.82
N GLU A 354 36.57 1.87 8.03
CA GLU A 354 37.72 1.42 8.85
C GLU A 354 37.65 -0.08 9.16
N LEU A 355 36.45 -0.64 9.36
CA LEU A 355 36.24 -2.03 9.72
C LEU A 355 36.10 -2.98 8.52
N SER A 356 35.43 -2.54 7.45
CA SER A 356 35.00 -3.39 6.32
C SER A 356 35.54 -2.95 4.96
N GLY A 357 36.29 -1.85 4.89
CA GLY A 357 36.82 -1.27 3.67
C GLY A 357 35.84 -0.35 2.92
N PRO A 358 36.33 0.40 1.92
CA PRO A 358 35.56 1.44 1.22
C PRO A 358 34.38 0.90 0.41
N ASP A 359 34.42 -0.36 -0.04
CA ASP A 359 33.33 -0.99 -0.82
C ASP A 359 32.12 -1.39 0.04
N ALA A 360 32.23 -1.32 1.37
CA ALA A 360 31.14 -1.58 2.29
C ALA A 360 30.19 -0.38 2.47
N VAL A 361 30.59 0.81 2.01
CA VAL A 361 29.84 2.06 2.15
C VAL A 361 29.65 2.73 0.80
N HIS A 362 28.42 3.12 0.49
CA HIS A 362 28.06 3.86 -0.72
C HIS A 362 27.32 5.16 -0.36
N GLY A 363 27.91 6.29 -0.67
CA GLY A 363 27.31 7.61 -0.53
C GLY A 363 26.78 8.14 -1.86
N ILE A 364 25.51 8.50 -1.93
CA ILE A 364 24.92 9.15 -3.11
C ILE A 364 24.64 10.61 -2.78
N ILE A 365 25.34 11.52 -3.46
CA ILE A 365 25.28 12.97 -3.16
C ILE A 365 24.99 13.78 -4.43
N PRO A 366 24.11 14.80 -4.38
CA PRO A 366 23.87 15.62 -5.56
C PRO A 366 24.97 16.67 -5.75
N GLU A 367 25.26 17.03 -7.00
CA GLU A 367 26.35 17.93 -7.37
C GLU A 367 26.26 19.29 -6.63
N ALA A 368 25.04 19.78 -6.40
CA ALA A 368 24.80 21.01 -5.65
C ALA A 368 25.26 20.93 -4.18
N LEU A 369 25.07 19.78 -3.51
CA LEU A 369 25.47 19.59 -2.11
C LEU A 369 26.96 19.28 -1.96
N LEU A 370 27.57 18.68 -2.97
CA LEU A 370 29.01 18.43 -3.01
C LEU A 370 29.81 19.74 -2.96
N LYS A 371 29.31 20.81 -3.60
CA LYS A 371 29.90 22.16 -3.56
C LYS A 371 29.79 22.80 -2.17
N HIS A 372 28.74 22.49 -1.41
CA HIS A 372 28.55 22.95 -0.04
C HIS A 372 29.45 22.20 0.95
N GLU A 373 29.51 20.88 0.83
CA GLU A 373 30.43 19.99 1.58
C GLU A 373 31.90 20.38 1.39
N ALA A 374 32.31 20.64 0.14
CA ALA A 374 33.68 21.08 -0.19
C ALA A 374 34.02 22.44 0.46
N LYS A 375 33.01 23.32 0.62
CA LYS A 375 33.15 24.65 1.21
C LYS A 375 33.21 24.61 2.73
N GLU A 376 32.45 23.73 3.39
CA GLU A 376 32.48 23.55 4.85
C GLU A 376 33.69 22.73 5.33
N SER A 377 34.08 21.70 4.58
CA SER A 377 35.24 20.87 4.91
C SER A 377 36.59 21.48 4.49
N GLY A 378 36.56 22.45 3.58
CA GLY A 378 37.74 23.09 2.98
C GLY A 378 38.50 22.19 1.99
N ARG A 379 37.88 21.12 1.46
CA ARG A 379 38.53 20.07 0.65
C ARG A 379 37.92 19.94 -0.73
N HIS A 380 38.73 19.53 -1.71
CA HIS A 380 38.27 19.33 -3.08
C HIS A 380 37.46 18.02 -3.21
N PRO A 381 36.42 17.94 -4.06
CA PRO A 381 35.63 16.71 -4.29
C PRO A 381 36.39 15.49 -4.83
N GLN A 382 37.68 15.64 -5.15
CA GLN A 382 38.59 14.57 -5.59
C GLN A 382 39.74 14.34 -4.59
N ASP A 383 39.63 14.90 -3.38
CA ASP A 383 40.62 14.71 -2.33
C ASP A 383 40.64 13.21 -1.92
N PRO A 384 41.81 12.55 -1.94
CA PRO A 384 41.96 11.14 -1.56
C PRO A 384 41.41 10.81 -0.16
N THR A 385 41.29 11.81 0.72
CA THR A 385 40.75 11.65 2.07
C THR A 385 39.25 11.36 2.10
N TYR A 386 38.50 11.56 1.01
CA TYR A 386 37.08 11.14 0.91
C TYR A 386 36.91 9.62 0.85
N ALA A 387 37.97 8.86 0.47
CA ALA A 387 37.94 7.40 0.46
C ALA A 387 37.62 6.80 1.84
N ARG A 388 37.88 7.54 2.94
CA ARG A 388 37.52 7.13 4.30
C ARG A 388 36.01 7.06 4.55
N TYR A 389 35.18 7.58 3.64
CA TYR A 389 33.72 7.56 3.74
C TYR A 389 33.06 6.64 2.70
N GLY A 390 33.86 5.86 1.98
CA GLY A 390 33.39 4.85 1.04
C GLY A 390 33.29 5.35 -0.39
N LYS A 391 32.64 4.55 -1.23
CA LYS A 391 32.37 4.89 -2.62
C LYS A 391 31.37 6.05 -2.67
N GLN A 392 31.58 7.01 -3.56
CA GLN A 392 30.69 8.15 -3.73
C GLN A 392 30.14 8.21 -5.16
N THR A 393 28.83 8.39 -5.31
CA THR A 393 28.15 8.61 -6.59
C THR A 393 27.55 10.01 -6.60
N VAL A 394 27.97 10.82 -7.56
CA VAL A 394 27.45 12.18 -7.73
C VAL A 394 26.27 12.17 -8.71
N VAL A 395 25.14 12.76 -8.31
CA VAL A 395 23.93 12.85 -9.15
C VAL A 395 23.53 14.28 -9.43
N LYS A 396 22.72 14.49 -10.47
CA LYS A 396 22.31 15.84 -10.90
C LYS A 396 21.34 16.51 -9.90
N ASP A 397 20.47 15.75 -9.27
CA ASP A 397 19.36 16.28 -8.46
C ASP A 397 18.95 15.34 -7.30
N MET A 398 18.15 15.86 -6.37
CA MET A 398 17.67 15.13 -5.18
C MET A 398 16.75 13.95 -5.53
N HIS A 399 15.95 14.06 -6.59
CA HIS A 399 15.05 12.99 -7.01
C HIS A 399 15.82 11.76 -7.48
N THR A 400 16.86 11.98 -8.28
CA THR A 400 17.77 10.93 -8.75
C THR A 400 18.50 10.30 -7.58
N ARG A 401 18.95 11.09 -6.58
CA ARG A 401 19.53 10.56 -5.34
C ARG A 401 18.55 9.64 -4.61
N LYS A 402 17.36 10.13 -4.26
CA LYS A 402 16.36 9.37 -3.49
C LYS A 402 15.93 8.10 -4.24
N ARG A 403 15.76 8.19 -5.56
CA ARG A 403 15.45 7.04 -6.43
C ARG A 403 16.54 5.97 -6.39
N LEU A 404 17.81 6.35 -6.57
CA LEU A 404 18.93 5.40 -6.54
C LEU A 404 19.12 4.80 -5.14
N MET A 405 18.97 5.61 -4.09
CA MET A 405 19.05 5.14 -2.71
C MET A 405 17.98 4.07 -2.43
N THR A 406 16.74 4.33 -2.84
CA THR A 406 15.63 3.37 -2.71
C THR A 406 15.84 2.13 -3.56
N GLN A 407 16.33 2.30 -4.80
CA GLN A 407 16.59 1.18 -5.71
C GLN A 407 17.65 0.23 -5.16
N GLU A 408 18.74 0.72 -4.57
CA GLU A 408 19.78 -0.12 -3.97
C GLU A 408 19.31 -0.89 -2.72
N VAL A 409 18.36 -0.36 -1.95
CA VAL A 409 17.73 -1.09 -0.85
C VAL A 409 16.81 -2.18 -1.36
N ILE A 410 15.98 -1.87 -2.37
CA ILE A 410 15.09 -2.84 -3.04
C ILE A 410 15.93 -3.96 -3.68
N ASP A 411 17.05 -3.58 -4.29
CA ASP A 411 17.98 -4.50 -4.91
C ASP A 411 18.88 -5.22 -3.90
N GLY A 412 18.81 -4.89 -2.61
CA GLY A 412 19.61 -5.52 -1.54
C GLY A 412 19.15 -6.94 -1.16
N GLY A 413 19.86 -7.55 -0.21
CA GLY A 413 19.50 -8.86 0.36
C GLY A 413 18.30 -8.83 1.30
N GLU A 414 17.78 -10.00 1.65
CA GLU A 414 16.73 -10.15 2.65
C GLU A 414 17.14 -9.51 4.00
N GLY A 415 16.32 -8.60 4.52
CA GLY A 415 16.63 -7.78 5.69
C GLY A 415 17.27 -6.42 5.37
N SER A 416 17.32 -6.03 4.09
CA SER A 416 17.63 -4.64 3.69
C SER A 416 16.50 -3.70 4.10
N GLY A 417 16.82 -2.46 4.43
CA GLY A 417 15.84 -1.53 4.95
C GLY A 417 16.36 -0.11 5.14
N PHE A 418 15.48 0.74 5.65
CA PHE A 418 15.76 2.15 5.91
C PHE A 418 15.82 2.40 7.42
N VAL A 419 16.76 3.23 7.86
CA VAL A 419 16.90 3.67 9.25
C VAL A 419 17.02 5.18 9.30
N GLY A 420 16.17 5.82 10.11
CA GLY A 420 16.34 7.20 10.52
C GLY A 420 17.20 7.28 11.78
N LEU A 421 18.28 8.05 11.73
CA LEU A 421 19.09 8.41 12.89
C LEU A 421 18.72 9.81 13.38
N SER A 422 19.28 10.22 14.53
CA SER A 422 19.13 11.58 15.04
C SER A 422 19.51 12.61 13.97
N GLY A 423 18.60 13.52 13.68
CA GLY A 423 18.75 14.54 12.65
C GLY A 423 17.64 15.59 12.73
N GLY A 424 17.75 16.63 11.90
CA GLY A 424 16.74 17.69 11.80
C GLY A 424 15.57 17.31 10.89
N TYR A 425 14.76 18.31 10.51
CA TYR A 425 13.58 18.12 9.64
C TYR A 425 13.86 17.39 8.33
N GLY A 426 15.07 17.55 7.75
CA GLY A 426 15.45 16.82 6.53
C GLY A 426 15.47 15.30 6.71
N THR A 427 15.88 14.81 7.88
CA THR A 427 15.86 13.37 8.19
C THR A 427 14.43 12.84 8.36
N LEU A 428 13.55 13.63 8.98
CA LEU A 428 12.13 13.30 9.09
C LEU A 428 11.43 13.35 7.73
N GLU A 429 11.77 14.31 6.86
CA GLU A 429 11.23 14.42 5.50
C GLU A 429 11.62 13.20 4.66
N GLU A 430 12.90 12.79 4.67
CA GLU A 430 13.35 11.60 3.95
C GLU A 430 12.66 10.32 4.47
N LEU A 431 12.48 10.19 5.79
CA LEU A 431 11.79 9.05 6.40
C LEU A 431 10.29 9.04 6.07
N PHE A 432 9.61 10.19 6.21
CA PHE A 432 8.19 10.31 5.89
C PHE A 432 7.92 10.16 4.41
N GLU A 433 8.80 10.63 3.54
CA GLU A 433 8.70 10.38 2.11
C GLU A 433 8.79 8.88 1.84
N VAL A 434 9.77 8.15 2.39
CA VAL A 434 9.86 6.68 2.23
C VAL A 434 8.64 5.96 2.79
N ILE A 435 8.15 6.36 3.98
CA ILE A 435 6.92 5.83 4.56
C ILE A 435 5.72 6.14 3.66
N THR A 436 5.65 7.35 3.10
CA THR A 436 4.58 7.78 2.20
C THR A 436 4.65 7.03 0.88
N TRP A 437 5.83 6.78 0.30
CA TRP A 437 5.98 5.94 -0.89
C TRP A 437 5.58 4.50 -0.61
N ASN A 438 5.97 3.94 0.55
CA ASN A 438 5.57 2.60 0.96
C ASN A 438 4.06 2.52 1.23
N GLN A 439 3.50 3.54 1.86
CA GLN A 439 2.06 3.69 2.08
C GLN A 439 1.31 3.96 0.78
N LEU A 440 1.83 4.72 -0.18
CA LEU A 440 1.20 4.94 -1.50
C LEU A 440 1.26 3.68 -2.35
N VAL A 441 2.29 2.84 -2.17
CA VAL A 441 2.36 1.49 -2.75
C VAL A 441 1.34 0.55 -2.08
N GLN A 442 1.09 0.67 -0.77
CA GLN A 442 0.07 -0.10 -0.03
C GLN A 442 -1.37 0.44 -0.19
N LEU A 443 -1.55 1.76 -0.33
CA LEU A 443 -2.82 2.48 -0.50
C LEU A 443 -3.36 2.39 -1.93
N ARG A 444 -2.55 1.92 -2.89
CA ARG A 444 -3.04 1.43 -4.19
C ARG A 444 -4.14 0.38 -4.05
N GLY A 445 -4.28 -0.26 -2.88
CA GLY A 445 -5.26 -1.31 -2.63
C GLY A 445 -6.64 -0.88 -2.14
N LEU A 446 -6.83 0.28 -1.46
CA LEU A 446 -8.07 0.48 -0.68
C LEU A 446 -8.84 1.79 -0.88
N SER A 447 -8.23 2.91 -1.33
CA SER A 447 -9.00 4.13 -1.65
C SER A 447 -8.73 4.68 -3.05
N SER A 448 -7.49 4.62 -3.54
CA SER A 448 -7.17 5.12 -4.89
C SER A 448 -7.74 4.23 -6.00
N ALA A 449 -7.94 2.94 -5.75
CA ALA A 449 -8.41 1.97 -6.74
C ALA A 449 -9.79 2.31 -7.32
N TRP A 450 -10.64 3.06 -6.61
CA TRP A 450 -11.98 3.46 -7.09
C TRP A 450 -11.94 4.77 -7.87
N ILE A 451 -11.17 5.75 -7.41
CA ILE A 451 -11.10 7.10 -7.99
C ILE A 451 -10.20 7.14 -9.23
N THR A 452 -9.22 6.24 -9.35
CA THR A 452 -8.39 6.07 -10.56
C THR A 452 -8.94 5.01 -11.52
N ASN A 453 -10.09 4.39 -11.22
CA ASN A 453 -10.71 3.38 -12.08
C ASN A 453 -11.40 4.05 -13.29
N PRO A 454 -10.93 3.82 -14.53
CA PRO A 454 -11.54 4.42 -15.72
C PRO A 454 -13.01 4.01 -15.91
N ARG A 455 -13.42 2.82 -15.43
CA ARG A 455 -14.82 2.36 -15.48
C ARG A 455 -15.69 3.10 -14.49
N TRP A 456 -15.22 3.33 -13.27
CA TRP A 456 -15.99 4.09 -12.28
C TRP A 456 -16.14 5.55 -12.71
N LEU A 457 -15.06 6.18 -13.18
CA LEU A 457 -15.11 7.54 -13.72
C LEU A 457 -16.07 7.66 -14.91
N LYS A 458 -16.03 6.69 -15.85
CA LYS A 458 -17.00 6.59 -16.94
C LYS A 458 -18.43 6.45 -16.41
N GLN A 459 -18.66 5.59 -15.42
CA GLN A 459 -19.98 5.42 -14.79
C GLN A 459 -20.48 6.70 -14.11
N GLN A 460 -19.62 7.47 -13.45
CA GLN A 460 -20.01 8.75 -12.83
C GLN A 460 -20.34 9.82 -13.88
N VAL A 461 -19.55 9.91 -14.96
CA VAL A 461 -19.84 10.80 -16.10
C VAL A 461 -21.17 10.42 -16.77
N ASP A 462 -21.36 9.13 -17.06
CA ASP A 462 -22.58 8.59 -17.67
C ASP A 462 -23.80 8.78 -16.75
N TRP A 463 -23.61 8.66 -15.43
CA TRP A 463 -24.65 8.90 -14.43
C TRP A 463 -25.02 10.38 -14.36
N GLY A 464 -24.05 11.30 -14.35
CA GLY A 464 -24.29 12.75 -14.35
C GLY A 464 -24.94 13.28 -15.64
N GLN A 465 -24.71 12.60 -16.77
CA GLN A 465 -25.44 12.88 -18.02
C GLN A 465 -26.92 12.49 -17.95
N LYS A 466 -27.23 11.40 -17.22
CA LYS A 466 -28.60 10.88 -17.08
C LYS A 466 -29.38 11.53 -15.93
N ASN A 467 -28.68 11.98 -14.88
CA ASN A 467 -29.27 12.51 -13.66
C ASN A 467 -28.82 13.96 -13.49
N LYS A 468 -29.56 14.89 -14.10
CA LYS A 468 -29.31 16.32 -13.91
C LYS A 468 -29.79 16.74 -12.52
N PRO A 469 -28.92 17.31 -11.68
CA PRO A 469 -29.35 17.82 -10.39
C PRO A 469 -30.29 19.03 -10.55
N ASP A 470 -31.23 19.20 -9.62
CA ASP A 470 -32.17 20.34 -9.59
C ASP A 470 -31.45 21.70 -9.48
N LEU A 471 -30.22 21.70 -8.92
CA LEU A 471 -29.31 22.83 -8.86
C LEU A 471 -28.03 22.48 -9.63
N PRO A 472 -27.59 23.31 -10.60
CA PRO A 472 -26.39 23.03 -11.39
C PRO A 472 -25.12 23.10 -10.54
N ASP A 473 -24.38 21.99 -10.49
CA ASP A 473 -23.07 21.88 -9.84
C ASP A 473 -21.92 22.18 -10.82
N VAL A 474 -20.67 22.16 -10.34
CA VAL A 474 -19.50 22.46 -11.18
C VAL A 474 -19.31 21.45 -12.31
N PHE A 475 -19.67 20.19 -12.08
CA PHE A 475 -19.62 19.19 -13.12
C PHE A 475 -20.68 19.44 -14.21
N SER A 476 -21.83 19.99 -13.84
CA SER A 476 -22.91 20.35 -14.77
C SER A 476 -22.45 21.37 -15.82
N TRP A 477 -21.58 22.32 -15.46
CA TRP A 477 -21.02 23.32 -16.37
C TRP A 477 -19.98 22.72 -17.32
N ILE A 478 -19.04 21.93 -16.79
CA ILE A 478 -18.02 21.20 -17.56
C ILE A 478 -18.69 20.25 -18.57
N LEU A 479 -19.75 19.58 -18.13
CA LEU A 479 -20.54 18.70 -18.98
C LEU A 479 -21.31 19.47 -20.05
N SER A 480 -21.78 20.68 -19.76
CA SER A 480 -22.45 21.53 -20.76
C SER A 480 -21.49 21.99 -21.86
N ASP A 481 -20.26 22.35 -21.50
CA ASP A 481 -19.21 22.74 -22.46
C ASP A 481 -18.80 21.56 -23.34
N TYR A 482 -18.65 20.37 -22.74
CA TYR A 482 -18.38 19.14 -23.48
C TYR A 482 -19.52 18.80 -24.46
N ASN A 483 -20.78 18.94 -24.03
CA ASN A 483 -21.95 18.67 -24.87
C ASN A 483 -22.18 19.71 -25.97
N ALA A 484 -21.60 20.91 -25.85
CA ALA A 484 -21.65 21.95 -26.89
C ALA A 484 -20.71 21.65 -28.07
N LEU A 485 -19.81 20.66 -27.95
CA LEU A 485 -18.92 20.22 -29.03
C LEU A 485 -19.70 19.43 -30.09
N ASN A 486 -19.68 19.88 -31.34
CA ASN A 486 -20.35 19.19 -32.46
C ASN A 486 -19.84 17.76 -32.70
N LYS A 487 -18.55 17.49 -32.38
CA LYS A 487 -17.89 16.17 -32.44
C LYS A 487 -16.71 16.13 -31.44
N PRO A 488 -16.91 15.70 -30.19
CA PRO A 488 -15.83 15.59 -29.21
C PRO A 488 -14.79 14.56 -29.66
N THR A 489 -13.51 14.90 -29.53
CA THR A 489 -12.38 13.99 -29.82
C THR A 489 -12.14 13.01 -28.67
N ALA A 490 -11.33 11.97 -28.91
CA ALA A 490 -10.90 11.07 -27.84
C ALA A 490 -10.16 11.81 -26.71
N GLN A 491 -9.39 12.85 -27.06
CA GLN A 491 -8.70 13.69 -26.09
C GLN A 491 -9.69 14.53 -25.27
N ASP A 492 -10.76 15.06 -25.87
CA ASP A 492 -11.79 15.81 -25.15
C ASP A 492 -12.51 14.92 -24.12
N THR A 493 -12.79 13.66 -24.49
CA THR A 493 -13.36 12.67 -23.55
C THR A 493 -12.39 12.32 -22.42
N ILE A 494 -11.09 12.23 -22.71
CA ILE A 494 -10.05 12.01 -21.69
C ILE A 494 -9.96 13.21 -20.76
N ASN A 495 -10.01 14.43 -21.29
CA ASN A 495 -9.98 15.67 -20.50
C ASN A 495 -11.21 15.75 -19.58
N LEU A 496 -12.41 15.48 -20.09
CA LEU A 496 -13.64 15.42 -19.28
C LEU A 496 -13.51 14.42 -18.12
N ARG A 497 -12.98 13.23 -18.37
CA ARG A 497 -12.74 12.21 -17.32
C ARG A 497 -11.65 12.63 -16.35
N GLY A 498 -10.61 13.31 -16.83
CA GLY A 498 -9.55 13.89 -16.01
C GLY A 498 -10.07 14.97 -15.08
N ASP A 499 -10.95 15.86 -15.57
CA ASP A 499 -11.61 16.89 -14.75
C ASP A 499 -12.54 16.26 -13.70
N SER A 500 -13.32 15.23 -14.07
CA SER A 500 -14.12 14.46 -13.12
C SER A 500 -13.27 13.82 -12.02
N GLN A 501 -12.14 13.23 -12.41
CA GLN A 501 -11.20 12.61 -11.49
C GLN A 501 -10.59 13.66 -10.55
N LEU A 502 -10.16 14.80 -11.08
CA LEU A 502 -9.60 15.89 -10.30
C LEU A 502 -10.60 16.40 -9.25
N ILE A 503 -11.87 16.58 -9.63
CA ILE A 503 -12.94 17.01 -8.72
C ILE A 503 -13.18 15.97 -7.63
N ALA A 504 -13.23 14.69 -7.98
CA ALA A 504 -13.45 13.59 -7.03
C ALA A 504 -12.28 13.43 -6.04
N VAL A 505 -11.03 13.47 -6.53
CA VAL A 505 -9.83 13.41 -5.67
C VAL A 505 -9.76 14.64 -4.76
N ALA A 506 -9.98 15.83 -5.31
CA ALA A 506 -9.87 17.06 -4.54
C ALA A 506 -10.90 17.13 -3.39
N GLY A 507 -12.12 16.60 -3.57
CA GLY A 507 -13.17 16.65 -2.56
C GLY A 507 -13.22 15.47 -1.58
N SER A 508 -12.55 14.35 -1.87
CA SER A 508 -12.69 13.10 -1.10
C SER A 508 -11.81 13.04 0.13
N ASP A 509 -10.49 13.19 0.01
CA ASP A 509 -9.58 12.99 1.16
C ASP A 509 -9.34 14.29 1.94
N THR A 510 -9.22 15.43 1.24
CA THR A 510 -8.87 16.72 1.86
C THR A 510 -9.96 17.25 2.78
N THR A 511 -11.21 16.96 2.46
CA THR A 511 -12.37 17.49 3.19
C THR A 511 -12.61 16.78 4.53
N PRO A 512 -12.74 15.43 4.61
CA PRO A 512 -12.88 14.73 5.87
C PRO A 512 -11.67 14.94 6.78
N ALA A 513 -10.46 15.07 6.24
CA ALA A 513 -9.28 15.43 7.03
C ALA A 513 -9.43 16.82 7.70
N SER A 514 -9.82 17.84 6.92
CA SER A 514 -10.03 19.21 7.43
C SER A 514 -11.13 19.27 8.50
N LEU A 515 -12.21 18.52 8.29
CA LEU A 515 -13.34 18.48 9.22
C LEU A 515 -13.03 17.72 10.50
N THR A 516 -12.32 16.60 10.39
CA THR A 516 -11.88 15.83 11.57
C THR A 516 -11.05 16.72 12.49
N CYS A 517 -10.14 17.51 11.92
CA CYS A 517 -9.31 18.43 12.70
C CYS A 517 -10.12 19.59 13.29
N LEU A 518 -11.08 20.15 12.55
CA LEU A 518 -11.99 21.17 13.07
C LEU A 518 -12.82 20.63 14.25
N PHE A 519 -13.42 19.46 14.12
CA PHE A 519 -14.22 18.87 15.19
C PHE A 519 -13.38 18.48 16.40
N PHE A 520 -12.15 17.99 16.16
CA PHE A 520 -11.19 17.76 17.23
C PHE A 520 -10.93 19.05 18.03
N GLU A 521 -10.62 20.16 17.35
CA GLU A 521 -10.37 21.43 18.04
C GLU A 521 -11.62 21.99 18.73
N LEU A 522 -12.81 21.87 18.13
CA LEU A 522 -14.05 22.29 18.79
C LEU A 522 -14.37 21.44 20.03
N ALA A 523 -14.07 20.13 19.99
CA ALA A 523 -14.25 19.23 21.13
C ALA A 523 -13.25 19.51 22.26
N VAL A 524 -12.02 19.89 21.93
CA VAL A 524 -10.97 20.25 22.89
C VAL A 524 -11.15 21.67 23.44
N ASN A 525 -11.84 22.56 22.73
CA ASN A 525 -12.08 23.95 23.12
C ASN A 525 -13.59 24.27 23.28
N PRO A 526 -14.23 23.89 24.43
CA PRO A 526 -15.67 24.06 24.64
C PRO A 526 -16.18 25.50 24.53
N GLU A 527 -15.38 26.49 24.96
CA GLU A 527 -15.75 27.91 24.88
C GLU A 527 -15.89 28.37 23.42
N THR A 528 -14.96 27.96 22.55
CA THR A 528 -15.02 28.21 21.11
C THR A 528 -16.24 27.53 20.49
N CYS A 529 -16.52 26.28 20.87
CA CYS A 529 -17.71 25.57 20.41
C CYS A 529 -19.01 26.32 20.78
N LEU A 530 -19.13 26.81 22.02
CA LEU A 530 -20.28 27.59 22.47
C LEU A 530 -20.41 28.93 21.73
N ASN A 531 -19.31 29.62 21.47
CA ASN A 531 -19.33 30.87 20.72
C ASN A 531 -19.77 30.66 19.27
N LEU A 532 -19.30 29.57 18.64
CA LEU A 532 -19.73 29.18 17.30
C LEU A 532 -21.21 28.79 17.26
N GLN A 533 -21.67 28.04 18.26
CA GLN A 533 -23.07 27.66 18.40
C GLN A 533 -23.97 28.90 18.50
N ARG A 534 -23.61 29.90 19.31
CA ARG A 534 -24.38 31.16 19.40
C ARG A 534 -24.50 31.91 18.07
N GLU A 535 -23.42 31.98 17.29
CA GLU A 535 -23.43 32.63 15.97
C GLU A 535 -24.36 31.87 14.99
N LEU A 536 -24.35 30.54 15.06
CA LEU A 536 -25.22 29.69 14.24
C LEU A 536 -26.68 29.79 14.69
N ASP A 537 -26.97 29.70 15.98
CA ASP A 537 -28.34 29.79 16.53
C ASP A 537 -28.99 31.12 16.17
N GLN A 538 -28.24 32.22 16.25
CA GLN A 538 -28.72 33.54 15.83
C GLN A 538 -29.02 33.58 14.32
N HIS A 539 -28.17 32.94 13.51
CA HIS A 539 -28.40 32.86 12.06
C HIS A 539 -29.69 32.11 11.72
N TYR A 540 -29.94 30.96 12.37
CA TYR A 540 -31.13 30.14 12.16
C TYR A 540 -32.40 30.72 12.78
N ALA A 541 -32.30 31.62 13.75
CA ALA A 541 -33.44 32.40 14.22
C ALA A 541 -33.97 33.36 13.12
N GLU A 542 -33.12 33.76 12.18
CA GLU A 542 -33.45 34.73 11.12
C GLU A 542 -33.62 34.09 9.74
N HIS A 543 -33.19 32.83 9.54
CA HIS A 543 -33.16 32.15 8.24
C HIS A 543 -33.62 30.68 8.34
N ASP A 544 -34.64 30.32 7.57
CA ASP A 544 -35.27 28.97 7.57
C ASP A 544 -34.41 27.86 6.92
N LYS A 545 -33.38 28.20 6.14
CA LYS A 545 -32.59 27.20 5.37
C LYS A 545 -31.09 27.51 5.34
N PRO A 546 -30.22 26.48 5.46
CA PRO A 546 -28.77 26.62 5.41
C PRO A 546 -28.28 26.83 3.97
N TYR A 547 -28.40 28.04 3.44
CA TYR A 547 -27.81 28.35 2.14
C TYR A 547 -26.33 28.71 2.31
N HIS A 548 -25.47 28.16 1.45
CA HIS A 548 -24.03 28.48 1.44
C HIS A 548 -23.78 30.00 1.44
N SER A 549 -24.58 30.77 0.69
CA SER A 549 -24.47 32.23 0.59
C SER A 549 -24.73 32.99 1.89
N SER A 550 -25.43 32.39 2.86
CA SER A 550 -25.71 32.97 4.16
C SER A 550 -24.68 32.51 5.19
N LEU A 551 -24.33 31.22 5.19
CA LEU A 551 -23.32 30.64 6.08
C LEU A 551 -21.90 31.15 5.81
N SER A 552 -21.56 31.45 4.55
CA SER A 552 -20.25 32.04 4.20
C SER A 552 -20.03 33.44 4.78
N LYS A 553 -21.09 34.08 5.29
CA LYS A 553 -21.03 35.42 5.92
C LYS A 553 -20.81 35.35 7.44
N LEU A 554 -20.94 34.16 8.05
CA LEU A 554 -20.75 33.95 9.47
C LEU A 554 -19.26 34.03 9.82
N ARG A 555 -18.90 35.07 10.55
CA ARG A 555 -17.51 35.51 10.67
C ARG A 555 -16.73 34.60 11.60
N TYR A 556 -17.35 34.11 12.67
CA TYR A 556 -16.71 33.21 13.63
C TYR A 556 -16.61 31.78 13.09
N LEU A 557 -17.61 31.32 12.34
CA LEU A 557 -17.56 30.06 11.59
C LEU A 557 -16.37 30.02 10.61
N GLN A 558 -16.22 31.05 9.77
CA GLN A 558 -15.09 31.13 8.85
C GLN A 558 -13.75 31.20 9.60
N ALA A 559 -13.73 31.83 10.77
CA ALA A 559 -12.54 31.92 11.61
C ALA A 559 -12.12 30.56 12.19
N CYS A 560 -13.07 29.76 12.65
CA CYS A 560 -12.79 28.41 13.15
C CYS A 560 -12.27 27.49 12.04
N ILE A 561 -12.87 27.58 10.85
CA ILE A 561 -12.43 26.82 9.66
C ILE A 561 -11.00 27.21 9.27
N ASN A 562 -10.71 28.52 9.16
CA ASN A 562 -9.39 29.00 8.78
C ASN A 562 -8.32 28.66 9.82
N GLU A 563 -8.63 28.80 11.11
CA GLU A 563 -7.66 28.47 12.16
C GLU A 563 -7.38 26.96 12.23
N SER A 564 -8.41 26.14 12.00
CA SER A 564 -8.24 24.69 11.92
C SER A 564 -7.36 24.32 10.74
N MET A 565 -7.56 24.90 9.56
CA MET A 565 -6.71 24.63 8.39
C MET A 565 -5.31 25.26 8.50
N ARG A 566 -5.13 26.30 9.32
CA ARG A 566 -3.80 26.85 9.62
C ARG A 566 -2.99 25.83 10.42
N LEU A 567 -3.56 25.28 11.48
CA LEU A 567 -2.93 24.24 12.29
C LEU A 567 -2.88 22.91 11.54
N TYR A 568 -3.93 22.50 10.86
CA TYR A 568 -4.01 21.18 10.24
C TYR A 568 -4.35 21.34 8.76
N PRO A 569 -3.40 21.84 7.95
CA PRO A 569 -3.60 21.95 6.52
C PRO A 569 -3.80 20.56 5.92
N ALA A 570 -4.82 20.41 5.07
CA ALA A 570 -5.12 19.14 4.40
C ALA A 570 -3.96 18.65 3.50
N ILE A 571 -3.09 19.56 3.05
CA ILE A 571 -1.88 19.27 2.28
C ILE A 571 -0.69 19.86 3.04
N PRO A 572 -0.13 19.16 4.03
CA PRO A 572 0.87 19.71 4.95
C PRO A 572 2.21 20.06 4.27
N SER A 573 2.54 19.37 3.17
CA SER A 573 3.75 19.60 2.37
C SER A 573 3.68 20.80 1.43
N GLY A 574 2.48 21.34 1.17
CA GLY A 574 2.23 22.28 0.08
C GLY A 574 2.22 21.62 -1.31
N LEU A 575 1.85 22.40 -2.34
CA LEU A 575 1.85 21.96 -3.73
C LEU A 575 3.20 22.26 -4.40
N GLN A 576 3.61 21.40 -5.32
CA GLN A 576 4.84 21.58 -6.09
C GLN A 576 4.65 22.67 -7.15
N ARG A 577 5.68 23.49 -7.35
CA ARG A 577 5.81 24.46 -8.44
C ARG A 577 7.17 24.27 -9.08
N MET A 578 7.28 24.59 -10.36
CA MET A 578 8.56 24.56 -11.07
C MET A 578 8.95 25.99 -11.41
N THR A 579 10.20 26.37 -11.15
CA THR A 579 10.75 27.64 -11.61
C THR A 579 10.79 27.64 -13.16
N PRO A 580 10.66 28.81 -13.80
CA PRO A 580 10.79 28.89 -15.26
C PRO A 580 12.22 28.52 -15.69
N PRO A 581 12.47 28.13 -16.95
CA PRO A 581 13.79 27.67 -17.41
C PRO A 581 14.93 28.66 -17.17
N GLU A 582 14.64 29.95 -17.16
CA GLU A 582 15.58 31.03 -16.84
C GLU A 582 15.91 31.19 -15.34
N GLY A 583 15.25 30.44 -14.46
CA GLY A 583 15.35 30.57 -13.01
C GLY A 583 14.46 31.68 -12.44
N LEU A 584 14.51 31.87 -11.13
CA LEU A 584 13.69 32.85 -10.42
C LEU A 584 14.45 33.44 -9.24
N ASP A 585 14.51 34.76 -9.14
CA ASP A 585 15.03 35.44 -7.97
C ASP A 585 13.94 35.58 -6.89
N ILE A 586 14.19 35.01 -5.70
CA ILE A 586 13.35 35.19 -4.51
C ILE A 586 14.17 35.90 -3.44
N GLY A 587 13.86 37.18 -3.20
CA GLY A 587 14.63 38.03 -2.31
C GLY A 587 16.09 38.15 -2.77
N ASN A 588 17.03 37.75 -1.92
CA ASN A 588 18.47 37.77 -2.23
C ASN A 588 19.00 36.44 -2.78
N THR A 589 18.13 35.47 -3.07
CA THR A 589 18.52 34.11 -3.48
C THR A 589 18.01 33.82 -4.89
N HIS A 590 18.92 33.47 -5.79
CA HIS A 590 18.60 33.01 -7.13
C HIS A 590 18.29 31.51 -7.11
N LEU A 591 17.10 31.13 -7.58
CA LEU A 591 16.71 29.75 -7.78
C LEU A 591 16.95 29.36 -9.24
N PRO A 592 17.69 28.28 -9.52
CA PRO A 592 17.91 27.80 -10.89
C PRO A 592 16.61 27.47 -11.60
N GLY A 593 16.64 27.44 -12.94
CA GLY A 593 15.50 27.00 -13.74
C GLY A 593 15.17 25.53 -13.56
N ASP A 594 13.95 25.16 -13.94
CA ASP A 594 13.42 23.79 -13.87
C ASP A 594 13.54 23.14 -12.47
N THR A 595 13.53 23.98 -11.43
CA THR A 595 13.66 23.56 -10.04
C THR A 595 12.28 23.42 -9.42
N ILE A 596 12.00 22.25 -8.86
CA ILE A 596 10.78 22.02 -8.10
C ILE A 596 10.91 22.73 -6.74
N VAL A 597 10.04 23.69 -6.50
CA VAL A 597 9.90 24.45 -5.25
C VAL A 597 8.57 24.11 -4.60
N THR A 598 8.57 24.07 -3.27
CA THR A 598 7.34 23.89 -2.49
C THR A 598 7.42 24.70 -1.21
N ILE A 599 6.27 25.05 -0.65
CA ILE A 599 6.17 25.77 0.63
C ILE A 599 5.62 24.78 1.65
N PRO A 600 6.38 24.44 2.71
CA PRO A 600 5.95 23.48 3.72
C PRO A 600 4.84 24.09 4.60
N THR A 601 3.60 24.05 4.12
CA THR A 601 2.44 24.76 4.70
C THR A 601 2.25 24.48 6.18
N TYR A 602 2.44 23.24 6.64
CA TYR A 602 2.29 22.90 8.07
C TYR A 602 3.27 23.63 8.99
N THR A 603 4.54 23.70 8.58
CA THR A 603 5.62 24.34 9.37
C THR A 603 5.53 25.85 9.23
N PHE A 604 5.30 26.32 8.01
CA PHE A 604 5.15 27.74 7.69
C PHE A 604 3.99 28.38 8.48
N ASN A 605 2.85 27.70 8.57
CA ASN A 605 1.70 28.17 9.34
C ASN A 605 1.91 28.11 10.87
N ARG A 606 2.96 27.44 11.35
CA ARG A 606 3.37 27.34 12.76
C ARG A 606 4.60 28.16 13.10
N ASP A 607 5.06 28.99 12.18
CA ASP A 607 6.20 29.85 12.44
C ASP A 607 5.78 31.02 13.33
N GLU A 608 6.29 31.07 14.57
CA GLU A 608 6.05 32.17 15.52
C GLU A 608 6.47 33.55 14.96
N ARG A 609 7.35 33.59 13.94
CA ARG A 609 7.72 34.83 13.24
C ARG A 609 6.57 35.37 12.40
N LEU A 610 5.59 34.54 12.02
CA LEU A 610 4.48 34.87 11.12
C LEU A 610 3.13 34.83 11.85
N PHE A 611 2.97 33.88 12.78
CA PHE A 611 1.75 33.68 13.56
C PHE A 611 2.10 33.59 15.06
N THR A 612 1.81 34.64 15.83
CA THR A 612 2.07 34.66 17.27
C THR A 612 1.19 33.61 17.98
N HIS A 613 1.76 32.82 18.90
CA HIS A 613 1.11 31.64 19.49
C HIS A 613 0.68 30.64 18.40
N ALA A 614 1.64 30.26 17.58
CA ALA A 614 1.43 29.53 16.34
C ALA A 614 0.85 28.14 16.57
N ASP A 615 1.15 27.49 17.70
CA ASP A 615 0.65 26.15 18.00
C ASP A 615 -0.73 26.13 18.69
N LYS A 616 -1.30 27.30 19.00
CA LYS A 616 -2.61 27.40 19.66
C LYS A 616 -3.73 27.61 18.66
N PHE A 617 -4.86 26.95 18.89
CA PHE A 617 -6.10 27.19 18.17
C PHE A 617 -6.78 28.45 18.68
N ILE A 618 -6.64 29.55 17.92
CA ILE A 618 -7.21 30.86 18.26
C ILE A 618 -8.01 31.37 17.06
N PRO A 619 -9.30 31.02 16.91
CA PRO A 619 -10.14 31.52 15.81
C PRO A 619 -10.17 33.04 15.73
N GLU A 620 -10.10 33.73 16.87
CA GLU A 620 -10.10 35.19 16.96
C GLU A 620 -8.97 35.84 16.16
N ARG A 621 -7.91 35.09 15.82
CA ARG A 621 -6.83 35.50 14.91
C ARG A 621 -7.35 36.03 13.58
N TRP A 622 -8.44 35.46 13.07
CA TRP A 622 -9.06 35.87 11.80
C TRP A 622 -10.11 36.98 11.97
N THR A 623 -10.43 37.36 13.21
CA THR A 623 -11.53 38.28 13.53
C THR A 623 -11.07 39.47 14.36
N THR A 624 -10.97 39.30 15.68
CA THR A 624 -10.75 40.36 16.69
C THR A 624 -9.29 40.50 17.12
N LYS A 625 -8.45 39.48 16.90
CA LYS A 625 -7.03 39.43 17.27
C LYS A 625 -6.11 39.36 16.05
N LYS A 626 -6.30 40.26 15.09
CA LYS A 626 -5.57 40.24 13.80
C LYS A 626 -4.07 40.47 13.96
N GLU A 627 -3.67 41.13 15.04
CA GLU A 627 -2.27 41.36 15.42
C GLU A 627 -1.49 40.06 15.69
N LEU A 628 -2.18 38.94 15.89
CA LEU A 628 -1.55 37.61 16.01
C LEU A 628 -1.12 37.02 14.66
N THR A 629 -1.37 37.72 13.55
CA THR A 629 -0.92 37.34 12.21
C THR A 629 -0.18 38.52 11.57
N GLN A 630 1.11 38.34 11.28
CA GLN A 630 1.94 39.40 10.69
C GLN A 630 1.46 39.80 9.29
N ASP A 631 1.16 38.81 8.45
CA ASP A 631 0.60 39.02 7.10
C ASP A 631 -0.46 37.95 6.78
N PRO A 632 -1.75 38.31 6.77
CA PRO A 632 -2.83 37.37 6.45
C PRO A 632 -2.78 36.79 5.04
N SER A 633 -2.04 37.42 4.11
CA SER A 633 -1.89 36.93 2.74
C SER A 633 -1.03 35.68 2.64
N LEU A 634 -0.28 35.36 3.70
CA LEU A 634 0.54 34.17 3.83
C LEU A 634 -0.28 32.91 4.14
N PHE A 635 -1.52 33.06 4.62
CA PHE A 635 -2.40 31.92 4.85
C PHE A 635 -3.00 31.42 3.53
N VAL A 636 -2.38 30.35 3.02
CA VAL A 636 -2.72 29.75 1.72
C VAL A 636 -2.97 28.25 1.93
N PRO A 637 -4.10 27.85 2.53
CA PRO A 637 -4.40 26.44 2.81
C PRO A 637 -4.55 25.63 1.51
N PHE A 638 -4.89 26.32 0.41
CA PHE A 638 -4.91 25.79 -0.96
C PHE A 638 -4.24 26.81 -1.88
N SER A 639 -3.52 26.34 -2.90
CA SER A 639 -2.72 27.19 -3.81
C SER A 639 -3.43 28.40 -4.40
N ILE A 640 -2.67 29.46 -4.69
CA ILE A 640 -3.12 30.66 -5.41
C ILE A 640 -2.57 30.64 -6.85
N GLY A 641 -3.36 31.13 -7.81
CA GLY A 641 -2.96 31.38 -9.19
C GLY A 641 -3.56 32.69 -9.71
N ASN A 642 -3.02 33.24 -10.81
CA ASN A 642 -3.42 34.53 -11.37
C ASN A 642 -4.92 34.64 -11.74
N SER A 643 -5.64 33.52 -11.80
CA SER A 643 -7.06 33.42 -12.17
C SER A 643 -7.98 33.05 -11.00
N ILE A 644 -7.45 32.86 -9.78
CA ILE A 644 -8.21 32.36 -8.63
C ILE A 644 -8.29 33.45 -7.54
N PRO A 645 -9.47 34.02 -7.24
CA PRO A 645 -9.64 34.93 -6.12
C PRO A 645 -9.28 34.25 -4.78
N LYS A 646 -8.69 35.00 -3.85
CA LYS A 646 -8.11 34.60 -2.54
C LYS A 646 -8.94 33.70 -1.59
N SER A 647 -10.09 33.14 -1.97
CA SER A 647 -10.94 32.38 -1.05
C SER A 647 -11.99 31.45 -1.67
N ARG A 648 -11.79 30.85 -2.87
CA ARG A 648 -12.82 29.94 -3.44
C ARG A 648 -12.25 28.69 -4.08
N CYS A 649 -11.89 27.70 -3.26
CA CYS A 649 -11.88 26.30 -3.71
C CYS A 649 -13.33 25.81 -3.76
N ILE A 650 -13.80 25.41 -4.94
CA ILE A 650 -15.17 24.92 -5.19
C ILE A 650 -15.55 23.73 -4.28
N GLY A 651 -14.60 22.88 -3.93
CA GLY A 651 -14.82 21.74 -3.02
C GLY A 651 -15.13 22.13 -1.57
N LEU A 652 -14.72 23.33 -1.13
CA LEU A 652 -14.92 23.81 0.23
C LEU A 652 -16.39 24.20 0.49
N ALA A 653 -17.09 24.71 -0.53
CA ALA A 653 -18.43 25.25 -0.39
C ALA A 653 -19.50 24.15 -0.18
N ASN A 654 -19.50 23.13 -1.04
CA ASN A 654 -20.57 22.12 -1.08
C ASN A 654 -20.42 21.05 0.01
N THR A 655 -19.20 20.67 0.35
CA THR A 655 -18.93 19.61 1.32
C THR A 655 -19.02 20.13 2.77
N CYS A 656 -18.67 21.40 3.01
CA CYS A 656 -19.01 22.06 4.26
C CYS A 656 -20.52 22.07 4.49
N THR A 657 -21.35 22.32 3.47
CA THR A 657 -22.82 22.33 3.60
C THR A 657 -23.39 20.95 3.95
N ALA A 658 -22.92 19.86 3.33
CA ALA A 658 -23.42 18.51 3.62
C ALA A 658 -23.06 18.02 5.04
N LEU A 659 -21.86 18.35 5.52
CA LEU A 659 -21.40 17.95 6.86
C LEU A 659 -21.89 18.91 7.95
N GLN A 660 -22.15 20.18 7.60
CA GLN A 660 -22.94 21.11 8.43
C GLN A 660 -24.35 20.55 8.64
N GLN A 661 -25.02 20.02 7.62
CA GLN A 661 -26.34 19.40 7.77
C GLN A 661 -26.34 18.18 8.69
N LEU A 662 -25.30 17.34 8.63
CA LEU A 662 -25.16 16.16 9.51
C LEU A 662 -24.87 16.58 10.97
N PHE A 663 -23.98 17.56 11.18
CA PHE A 663 -23.71 18.12 12.50
C PHE A 663 -24.96 18.78 13.08
N LEU A 664 -25.64 19.62 12.30
CA LEU A 664 -26.89 20.27 12.69
C LEU A 664 -27.97 19.24 13.01
N HIS A 665 -28.07 18.14 12.25
CA HIS A 665 -29.05 17.07 12.55
C HIS A 665 -28.74 16.34 13.86
N LEU A 666 -27.48 15.98 14.12
CA LEU A 666 -27.09 15.25 15.33
C LEU A 666 -27.07 16.13 16.58
N TRP A 667 -26.73 17.42 16.44
CA TRP A 667 -26.54 18.38 17.54
C TRP A 667 -27.67 19.42 17.68
N ASN A 668 -28.76 19.30 16.90
CA ASN A 668 -29.88 20.25 16.95
C ASN A 668 -30.44 20.39 18.37
N GLY A 669 -30.39 21.59 18.94
CA GLY A 669 -30.89 21.87 20.29
C GLY A 669 -30.11 21.19 21.43
N ARG A 670 -28.91 20.66 21.16
CA ARG A 670 -28.07 19.99 22.16
C ARG A 670 -26.88 20.88 22.54
N THR A 671 -26.55 20.89 23.83
CA THR A 671 -25.36 21.59 24.38
C THR A 671 -24.28 20.63 24.86
N ASN A 672 -24.54 19.33 24.75
CA ASN A 672 -23.61 18.24 25.08
C ASN A 672 -24.02 16.98 24.28
N GLN A 673 -23.22 15.92 24.39
CA GLN A 673 -23.41 14.66 23.65
C GLN A 673 -24.69 13.87 24.00
N GLN A 674 -25.43 14.25 25.05
CA GLN A 674 -26.59 13.49 25.53
C GLN A 674 -27.68 13.37 24.46
N GLY A 675 -28.08 12.13 24.21
CA GLY A 675 -29.17 11.72 23.31
C GLY A 675 -28.79 11.71 21.83
N ILE A 676 -27.52 11.87 21.46
CA ILE A 676 -27.05 11.67 20.09
C ILE A 676 -27.34 10.23 19.62
N SER A 677 -27.26 9.27 20.54
CA SER A 677 -27.66 7.88 20.32
C SER A 677 -29.15 7.69 20.02
N ASP A 678 -29.99 8.71 20.26
CA ASP A 678 -31.42 8.68 19.91
C ASP A 678 -31.69 8.92 18.42
N SER A 679 -30.71 9.40 17.66
CA SER A 679 -30.85 9.56 16.20
C SER A 679 -31.07 8.20 15.53
N PRO A 680 -31.99 8.07 14.56
CA PRO A 680 -32.15 6.85 13.76
C PRO A 680 -30.83 6.37 13.12
N LEU A 681 -29.89 7.31 12.87
CA LEU A 681 -28.57 7.05 12.32
C LEU A 681 -27.62 6.32 13.30
N LEU A 682 -27.88 6.42 14.61
CA LEU A 682 -27.05 5.87 15.69
C LEU A 682 -27.86 5.01 16.70
N GLY A 683 -29.15 4.77 16.43
CA GLY A 683 -30.10 4.14 17.34
C GLY A 683 -29.71 2.74 17.82
N PHE A 684 -29.01 1.97 16.97
CA PHE A 684 -28.54 0.61 17.29
C PHE A 684 -27.53 0.55 18.45
N ILE A 685 -26.88 1.68 18.79
CA ILE A 685 -25.90 1.74 19.88
C ILE A 685 -26.55 1.49 21.24
N LYS A 686 -27.85 1.81 21.39
CA LYS A 686 -28.60 1.61 22.62
C LYS A 686 -28.89 0.15 22.94
N ASP A 687 -28.90 -0.71 21.93
CA ASP A 687 -29.16 -2.14 22.08
C ASP A 687 -27.88 -2.92 22.43
N ILE A 688 -26.73 -2.24 22.49
CA ILE A 688 -25.46 -2.83 22.91
C ILE A 688 -25.50 -3.05 24.42
N ARG A 689 -25.74 -4.30 24.82
CA ARG A 689 -25.64 -4.73 26.22
C ARG A 689 -24.21 -5.12 26.54
N TYR A 690 -23.57 -4.37 27.45
CA TYR A 690 -22.30 -4.79 28.05
C TYR A 690 -22.48 -5.89 29.10
N ASP A 691 -23.72 -6.24 29.42
CA ASP A 691 -24.14 -7.26 30.37
C ASP A 691 -23.59 -8.67 30.03
N ASP A 692 -23.24 -8.92 28.76
CA ASP A 692 -22.61 -10.17 28.31
C ASP A 692 -21.09 -10.23 28.63
N ALA A 693 -20.47 -9.11 29.02
CA ALA A 693 -19.08 -9.07 29.49
C ALA A 693 -19.02 -9.45 30.98
N THR A 694 -19.26 -10.74 31.24
CA THR A 694 -19.38 -11.36 32.58
C THR A 694 -18.24 -11.10 33.56
N ASP A 695 -17.10 -10.55 33.11
CA ASP A 695 -15.89 -10.35 33.92
C ASP A 695 -15.56 -8.86 34.23
N PHE A 696 -16.36 -7.90 33.76
CA PHE A 696 -16.04 -6.46 33.88
C PHE A 696 -16.99 -5.75 34.86
N HIS A 697 -16.52 -5.49 36.08
CA HIS A 697 -17.22 -4.65 37.05
C HIS A 697 -16.56 -3.27 37.12
N TRP A 698 -17.23 -2.28 36.54
CA TRP A 698 -16.75 -0.89 36.51
C TRP A 698 -17.48 -0.03 37.54
N ASP A 699 -16.73 0.67 38.37
CA ASP A 699 -17.22 1.65 39.35
C ASP A 699 -17.36 3.04 38.71
N TRP A 700 -18.30 3.16 37.77
CA TRP A 700 -18.50 4.39 36.99
C TRP A 700 -18.96 5.56 37.87
N SER A 701 -18.30 6.71 37.73
CA SER A 701 -18.74 7.98 38.32
C SER A 701 -19.60 8.82 37.37
N VAL A 702 -19.80 8.32 36.15
CA VAL A 702 -20.65 8.92 35.12
C VAL A 702 -21.72 7.92 34.67
N PRO A 703 -22.88 8.39 34.18
CA PRO A 703 -23.87 7.48 33.57
C PRO A 703 -23.25 6.68 32.42
N VAL A 704 -23.53 5.36 32.37
CA VAL A 704 -23.03 4.44 31.32
C VAL A 704 -23.38 4.92 29.90
N THR A 705 -24.51 5.61 29.76
CA THR A 705 -24.95 6.25 28.51
C THR A 705 -23.96 7.30 27.98
N GLN A 706 -23.32 8.06 28.87
CA GLN A 706 -22.35 9.09 28.49
C GLN A 706 -21.06 8.49 27.91
N PHE A 707 -20.66 7.30 28.40
CA PHE A 707 -19.53 6.53 27.87
C PHE A 707 -19.85 5.87 26.52
N LEU A 708 -21.06 5.33 26.38
CA LEU A 708 -21.58 4.79 25.11
C LEU A 708 -21.58 5.85 23.99
N GLU A 709 -21.98 7.07 24.31
CA GLU A 709 -21.95 8.20 23.37
C GLU A 709 -20.52 8.60 22.95
N TYR A 710 -19.54 8.46 23.83
CA TYR A 710 -18.12 8.69 23.52
C TYR A 710 -17.53 7.59 22.63
N ILE A 711 -17.86 6.32 22.87
CA ILE A 711 -17.34 5.17 22.11
C ILE A 711 -18.06 4.96 20.77
N ALA A 712 -19.21 5.58 20.56
CA ALA A 712 -19.99 5.58 19.30
C ALA A 712 -19.12 5.76 18.04
N GLN A 713 -18.02 6.51 18.15
CA GLN A 713 -17.07 6.81 17.09
C GLN A 713 -16.26 5.58 16.62
N VAL A 714 -15.94 4.67 17.54
CA VAL A 714 -15.17 3.42 17.28
C VAL A 714 -16.11 2.30 16.82
N LEU A 715 -17.40 2.38 17.17
CA LEU A 715 -18.43 1.38 16.84
C LEU A 715 -18.84 1.38 15.36
N CYS A 716 -18.39 2.36 14.56
CA CYS A 716 -18.46 2.33 13.10
C CYS A 716 -17.80 1.07 12.50
N TRP A 717 -16.72 0.58 13.12
CA TRP A 717 -16.06 -0.66 12.72
C TRP A 717 -16.91 -1.90 13.01
N GLN A 718 -17.61 -1.92 14.15
CA GLN A 718 -18.54 -3.01 14.46
C GLN A 718 -19.71 -3.03 13.48
N ARG A 719 -20.27 -1.87 13.12
CA ARG A 719 -21.29 -1.77 12.07
C ARG A 719 -20.84 -2.42 10.77
N LEU A 720 -19.60 -2.16 10.33
CA LEU A 720 -19.04 -2.79 9.13
C LEU A 720 -18.97 -4.31 9.21
N CYS A 721 -18.94 -4.92 10.40
CA CYS A 721 -18.91 -6.38 10.57
C CYS A 721 -20.32 -7.01 10.56
N LEU A 722 -21.36 -6.18 10.62
CA LEU A 722 -22.77 -6.60 10.68
C LEU A 722 -23.46 -6.54 9.31
N VAL A 723 -22.85 -5.89 8.30
CA VAL A 723 -23.51 -5.59 7.02
C VAL A 723 -23.54 -6.81 6.08
N ARG A 724 -24.72 -7.12 5.56
CA ARG A 724 -24.93 -8.02 4.43
C ARG A 724 -25.32 -7.18 3.22
N ASP A 725 -24.50 -7.23 2.18
CA ASP A 725 -24.80 -6.53 0.92
C ASP A 725 -25.75 -7.40 0.08
N THR A 726 -26.92 -6.85 -0.23
CA THR A 726 -27.97 -7.53 -1.01
C THR A 726 -27.73 -7.45 -2.52
N GLY A 727 -26.81 -6.58 -2.98
CA GLY A 727 -26.63 -6.24 -4.39
C GLY A 727 -25.44 -6.91 -5.09
N ASP A 728 -24.35 -7.19 -4.37
CA ASP A 728 -23.10 -7.74 -4.95
C ASP A 728 -22.67 -9.09 -4.33
N GLY A 729 -23.40 -9.58 -3.33
CA GLY A 729 -23.13 -10.84 -2.64
C GLY A 729 -22.03 -10.76 -1.56
N PHE A 730 -21.49 -9.59 -1.27
CA PHE A 730 -20.49 -9.41 -0.21
C PHE A 730 -21.13 -9.48 1.18
N LYS A 731 -20.63 -10.38 2.02
CA LYS A 731 -21.05 -10.52 3.42
C LYS A 731 -19.90 -10.13 4.32
N SER A 732 -19.98 -8.95 4.91
CA SER A 732 -18.95 -8.46 5.81
C SER A 732 -18.77 -9.33 7.06
N SER A 733 -19.83 -10.01 7.51
CA SER A 733 -19.78 -10.97 8.61
C SER A 733 -18.91 -12.20 8.27
N GLU A 734 -19.01 -12.72 7.03
CA GLU A 734 -18.15 -13.79 6.54
C GLU A 734 -16.70 -13.31 6.33
N TYR A 735 -16.52 -12.07 5.86
CA TYR A 735 -15.20 -11.46 5.74
C TYR A 735 -14.52 -11.31 7.11
N TRP A 736 -15.25 -10.83 8.12
CA TRP A 736 -14.80 -10.71 9.51
C TRP A 736 -14.32 -12.06 10.07
N GLN A 737 -15.11 -13.12 9.89
CA GLN A 737 -14.75 -14.47 10.38
C GLN A 737 -13.47 -15.01 9.74
N ARG A 738 -13.27 -14.76 8.44
CA ARG A 738 -12.17 -15.35 7.67
C ARG A 738 -10.87 -14.57 7.76
N ASN A 739 -10.96 -13.25 7.93
CA ASN A 739 -9.82 -12.35 7.70
C ASN A 739 -9.39 -11.59 8.95
N ILE A 740 -10.09 -11.71 10.07
CA ILE A 740 -9.77 -10.97 11.29
C ILE A 740 -9.19 -11.90 12.35
N LEU A 741 -8.00 -11.52 12.82
CA LEU A 741 -7.33 -12.14 13.94
C LEU A 741 -7.94 -11.64 15.26
N CYS A 742 -8.68 -12.50 15.97
CA CYS A 742 -9.10 -12.21 17.33
C CYS A 742 -8.11 -12.81 18.34
N ILE A 743 -7.80 -12.07 19.39
CA ILE A 743 -6.91 -12.51 20.48
C ILE A 743 -7.63 -12.34 21.82
N ASP A 744 -7.29 -13.19 22.80
CA ASP A 744 -7.90 -13.09 24.13
C ASP A 744 -7.40 -11.85 24.89
N ALA A 745 -8.12 -10.74 24.77
CA ALA A 745 -7.74 -9.45 25.35
C ALA A 745 -7.47 -9.52 26.87
N LEU A 746 -8.20 -10.32 27.64
CA LEU A 746 -7.97 -10.47 29.08
C LEU A 746 -6.65 -11.19 29.38
N ASN A 747 -6.25 -12.14 28.52
CA ASN A 747 -4.98 -12.84 28.69
C ASN A 747 -3.79 -12.02 28.19
N GLU A 748 -4.01 -11.27 27.11
CA GLU A 748 -2.95 -10.65 26.32
C GLU A 748 -2.71 -9.17 26.66
N VAL A 749 -3.77 -8.40 26.94
CA VAL A 749 -3.72 -6.92 27.00
C VAL A 749 -4.09 -6.36 28.39
N TRP A 750 -4.80 -7.12 29.21
CA TRP A 750 -5.31 -6.70 30.54
C TRP A 750 -4.86 -7.67 31.64
N GLY A 751 -3.56 -7.98 31.65
CA GLY A 751 -3.00 -9.03 32.53
C GLY A 751 -3.07 -8.67 34.02
N GLY A 752 -2.97 -7.38 34.35
CA GLY A 752 -3.07 -6.92 35.73
C GLY A 752 -4.49 -7.04 36.28
N GLU A 753 -5.48 -6.69 35.47
CA GLU A 753 -6.90 -6.78 35.79
C GLU A 753 -7.35 -8.24 35.92
N LYS A 754 -6.78 -9.15 35.14
CA LYS A 754 -7.02 -10.59 35.31
C LYS A 754 -6.57 -11.12 36.68
N ILE A 755 -5.53 -10.54 37.27
CA ILE A 755 -4.99 -11.00 38.57
C ILE A 755 -5.67 -10.30 39.74
N LEU A 756 -5.92 -9.00 39.61
CA LEU A 756 -6.35 -8.16 40.73
C LEU A 756 -7.84 -7.82 40.73
N GLY A 757 -8.55 -8.11 39.63
CA GLY A 757 -9.93 -7.66 39.38
C GLY A 757 -9.97 -6.25 38.80
N PHE A 758 -11.11 -5.86 38.22
CA PHE A 758 -11.29 -4.54 37.58
C PHE A 758 -11.71 -3.42 38.56
N ASP A 759 -12.27 -3.79 39.70
CA ASP A 759 -12.67 -2.84 40.75
C ASP A 759 -11.48 -2.50 41.67
N GLY A 760 -11.35 -1.24 42.07
CA GLY A 760 -10.27 -0.82 42.98
C GLY A 760 -8.84 -0.97 42.43
N ILE A 761 -8.69 -1.28 41.13
CA ILE A 761 -7.42 -1.83 40.63
C ILE A 761 -6.29 -0.80 40.57
N GLY A 762 -6.57 0.45 40.19
CA GLY A 762 -5.55 1.49 40.04
C GLY A 762 -4.71 1.67 41.30
N PRO A 763 -5.33 1.99 42.45
CA PRO A 763 -4.62 2.14 43.72
C PRO A 763 -3.94 0.85 44.18
N ARG A 764 -4.59 -0.30 44.00
CA ARG A 764 -4.05 -1.59 44.42
C ARG A 764 -2.81 -1.97 43.63
N MET A 765 -2.83 -1.81 42.30
CA MET A 765 -1.70 -2.10 41.44
C MET A 765 -0.55 -1.13 41.70
N TYR A 766 -0.85 0.16 41.87
CA TYR A 766 0.15 1.17 42.24
C TYR A 766 0.87 0.82 43.55
N ASN A 767 0.12 0.52 44.61
CA ASN A 767 0.67 0.13 45.92
C ASN A 767 1.45 -1.19 45.88
N LEU A 768 1.04 -2.14 45.05
CA LEU A 768 1.79 -3.38 44.87
C LEU A 768 3.13 -3.08 44.18
N LEU A 769 3.16 -2.28 43.11
CA LEU A 769 4.39 -1.96 42.38
C LEU A 769 5.42 -1.17 43.21
N THR A 770 4.98 -0.40 44.21
CA THR A 770 5.87 0.29 45.16
C THR A 770 6.48 -0.66 46.21
N THR A 771 6.04 -1.92 46.30
CA THR A 771 6.60 -2.92 47.23
C THR A 771 8.07 -3.18 46.90
N ARG A 772 8.92 -3.28 47.93
CA ARG A 772 10.34 -3.57 47.76
C ARG A 772 10.62 -5.06 47.53
N LEU A 773 11.63 -5.35 46.72
CA LEU A 773 12.12 -6.70 46.45
C LEU A 773 12.72 -7.40 47.67
N ASP A 774 13.14 -6.62 48.68
CA ASP A 774 13.68 -7.09 49.97
C ASP A 774 12.61 -7.18 51.08
N ALA A 775 11.34 -6.92 50.76
CA ALA A 775 10.23 -7.12 51.70
C ALA A 775 10.03 -8.61 52.01
N ASP A 776 9.39 -8.90 53.16
CA ASP A 776 9.13 -10.27 53.62
C ASP A 776 8.45 -11.12 52.53
N PRO A 777 9.12 -12.16 52.00
CA PRO A 777 8.55 -13.03 50.96
C PRO A 777 7.27 -13.75 51.38
N ASP A 778 7.05 -13.91 52.69
CA ASP A 778 5.85 -14.55 53.21
C ASP A 778 4.64 -13.62 53.33
N SER A 779 4.85 -12.31 53.21
CA SER A 779 3.77 -11.32 53.22
C SER A 779 2.84 -11.47 52.02
N THR A 780 1.56 -11.16 52.23
CA THR A 780 0.53 -11.19 51.18
C THR A 780 0.83 -10.21 50.05
N ALA A 781 1.32 -9.00 50.38
CA ALA A 781 1.69 -8.00 49.38
C ALA A 781 2.82 -8.47 48.45
N TYR A 782 3.88 -9.09 49.00
CA TYR A 782 4.98 -9.65 48.20
C TYR A 782 4.49 -10.76 47.27
N LYS A 783 3.67 -11.69 47.79
CA LYS A 783 3.11 -12.80 46.99
C LYS A 783 2.21 -12.29 45.86
N ASP A 784 1.42 -11.25 46.10
CA ASP A 784 0.52 -10.66 45.10
C ASP A 784 1.27 -9.88 44.03
N VAL A 785 2.23 -9.02 44.40
CA VAL A 785 3.02 -8.26 43.41
C VAL A 785 3.95 -9.17 42.60
N TYR A 786 4.52 -10.20 43.22
CA TYR A 786 5.35 -11.19 42.52
C TYR A 786 4.53 -11.89 41.43
N LYS A 787 3.33 -12.36 41.76
CA LYS A 787 2.41 -12.99 40.79
C LYS A 787 2.03 -12.01 39.68
N LEU A 788 1.70 -10.76 40.04
CA LEU A 788 1.34 -9.71 39.08
C LEU A 788 2.47 -9.45 38.08
N VAL A 789 3.66 -9.10 38.56
CA VAL A 789 4.80 -8.71 37.70
C VAL A 789 5.20 -9.85 36.77
N TRP A 790 5.29 -11.08 37.29
CA TRP A 790 5.64 -12.22 36.45
C TRP A 790 4.52 -12.61 35.48
N ARG A 791 3.24 -12.45 35.85
CA ARG A 791 2.13 -12.62 34.91
C ARG A 791 2.24 -11.65 33.74
N LEU A 792 2.55 -10.38 34.01
CA LEU A 792 2.72 -9.34 32.99
C LEU A 792 3.91 -9.66 32.08
N LEU A 793 5.08 -9.95 32.66
CA LEU A 793 6.30 -10.22 31.90
C LEU A 793 6.23 -11.49 31.03
N THR A 794 5.58 -12.55 31.53
CA THR A 794 5.61 -13.86 30.85
C THR A 794 4.41 -14.12 29.95
N LYS A 795 3.22 -13.62 30.30
CA LYS A 795 1.95 -14.03 29.70
C LYS A 795 1.14 -12.89 29.09
N SER A 796 1.51 -11.63 29.30
CA SER A 796 0.91 -10.49 28.59
C SER A 796 1.78 -10.05 27.42
N SER A 797 1.17 -9.56 26.35
CA SER A 797 1.85 -8.92 25.22
C SER A 797 1.86 -7.41 25.38
N PHE A 798 0.79 -6.86 25.97
CA PHE A 798 0.67 -5.45 26.34
C PHE A 798 -0.06 -5.33 27.69
N GLN A 799 0.11 -4.21 28.39
CA GLN A 799 -0.73 -3.85 29.52
C GLN A 799 -1.36 -2.49 29.22
N LYS A 800 -2.68 -2.44 29.15
CA LYS A 800 -3.38 -1.17 28.97
C LYS A 800 -3.35 -0.37 30.26
N VAL A 801 -2.97 0.89 30.15
CA VAL A 801 -2.92 1.84 31.27
C VAL A 801 -3.85 2.99 30.92
N THR A 802 -4.81 3.24 31.80
CA THR A 802 -5.87 4.22 31.56
C THR A 802 -5.66 5.44 32.47
N LEU A 803 -5.80 6.63 31.89
CA LEU A 803 -5.73 7.91 32.62
C LEU A 803 -7.10 8.43 33.08
N ALA A 804 -8.19 7.85 32.57
CA ALA A 804 -9.59 8.33 32.58
C ALA A 804 -10.03 9.06 33.86
N LYS A 805 -9.66 10.33 33.97
CA LYS A 805 -9.83 11.15 35.16
C LYS A 805 -11.32 11.50 35.29
N ASN A 806 -11.91 11.21 36.45
CA ASN A 806 -13.32 11.43 36.77
C ASN A 806 -14.33 10.56 35.98
N LEU A 807 -13.87 9.50 35.32
CA LEU A 807 -14.75 8.54 34.64
C LEU A 807 -15.27 7.46 35.60
N THR A 808 -14.45 7.09 36.58
CA THR A 808 -14.76 6.17 37.69
C THR A 808 -14.50 6.85 39.02
N HIS A 809 -15.16 6.39 40.10
CA HIS A 809 -14.91 6.94 41.44
C HIS A 809 -13.51 6.56 41.94
N THR A 810 -13.02 5.38 41.55
CA THR A 810 -11.67 4.91 41.85
C THR A 810 -10.65 5.45 40.84
N PRO A 811 -9.56 6.12 41.26
CA PRO A 811 -8.56 6.63 40.33
C PRO A 811 -7.80 5.50 39.61
N HIS A 812 -7.60 5.63 38.31
CA HIS A 812 -6.88 4.62 37.51
C HIS A 812 -5.35 4.73 37.68
N LEU A 813 -4.64 3.64 37.35
CA LEU A 813 -3.18 3.54 37.50
C LEU A 813 -2.42 4.68 36.80
N GLY A 814 -2.82 5.05 35.58
CA GLY A 814 -2.17 6.14 34.85
C GLY A 814 -2.27 7.48 35.60
N THR A 815 -3.45 7.77 36.17
CA THR A 815 -3.67 8.99 36.94
C THR A 815 -2.80 9.02 38.21
N LEU A 816 -2.61 7.86 38.83
CA LEU A 816 -1.78 7.74 40.03
C LEU A 816 -0.29 7.85 39.71
N TRP A 817 0.16 7.32 38.57
CA TRP A 817 1.52 7.52 38.09
C TRP A 817 1.83 8.98 37.79
N ASP A 818 0.92 9.71 37.14
CA ASP A 818 1.09 11.15 36.90
C ASP A 818 1.19 11.95 38.21
N GLN A 819 0.42 11.57 39.23
CA GLN A 819 0.41 12.24 40.53
C GLN A 819 1.64 11.89 41.40
N ASN A 820 2.30 10.77 41.13
CA ASN A 820 3.35 10.22 41.97
C ASN A 820 4.54 9.75 41.11
N GLU A 821 4.95 10.59 40.17
CA GLU A 821 5.95 10.26 39.16
C GLU A 821 7.24 9.68 39.79
N GLY A 822 7.63 8.49 39.35
CA GLY A 822 8.87 7.82 39.75
C GLY A 822 8.86 7.12 41.12
N GLN A 823 7.79 7.22 41.90
CA GLN A 823 7.71 6.58 43.23
C GLN A 823 7.53 5.06 43.17
N ASP A 824 6.90 4.54 42.11
CA ASP A 824 6.66 3.11 41.90
C ASP A 824 7.90 2.36 41.39
N CYS A 825 8.87 3.06 40.80
CA CYS A 825 10.10 2.50 40.25
C CYS A 825 11.36 2.93 40.98
N VAL A 826 11.25 3.23 42.28
CA VAL A 826 12.42 3.46 43.14
C VAL A 826 13.33 2.23 43.16
N PRO A 827 14.66 2.41 43.25
CA PRO A 827 15.61 1.29 43.23
C PRO A 827 15.27 0.20 44.26
N GLY A 828 15.19 -1.03 43.76
CA GLY A 828 14.81 -2.22 44.51
C GLY A 828 13.31 -2.42 44.67
N SER A 829 12.45 -1.75 43.89
CA SER A 829 11.00 -2.02 43.85
C SER A 829 10.60 -3.05 42.79
N PHE A 830 9.42 -3.64 42.95
CA PHE A 830 8.83 -4.48 41.92
C PHE A 830 8.43 -3.70 40.65
N GLY A 831 8.13 -2.40 40.76
CA GLY A 831 7.90 -1.53 39.61
C GLY A 831 9.17 -1.30 38.79
N GLU A 832 10.34 -1.17 39.42
CA GLU A 832 11.64 -1.14 38.73
C GLU A 832 11.89 -2.48 38.01
N LEU A 833 11.66 -3.61 38.70
CA LEU A 833 11.81 -4.94 38.11
C LEU A 833 10.90 -5.15 36.88
N LEU A 834 9.65 -4.70 36.95
CA LEU A 834 8.71 -4.79 35.83
C LEU A 834 9.22 -3.99 34.62
N ARG A 835 9.71 -2.76 34.82
CA ARG A 835 10.29 -1.93 33.75
C ARG A 835 11.56 -2.53 33.17
N TYR A 836 12.47 -3.01 34.03
CA TYR A 836 13.70 -3.67 33.62
C TYR A 836 13.40 -4.94 32.81
N GLY A 837 12.51 -5.79 33.32
CA GLY A 837 12.11 -7.03 32.64
C GLY A 837 11.48 -6.78 31.28
N ALA A 838 10.66 -5.73 31.13
CA ALA A 838 10.02 -5.38 29.86
C ALA A 838 11.02 -4.98 28.76
N VAL A 839 12.20 -4.45 29.13
CA VAL A 839 13.24 -4.01 28.20
C VAL A 839 14.31 -5.08 27.98
N HIS A 840 14.68 -5.82 29.03
CA HIS A 840 15.85 -6.69 29.02
C HIS A 840 15.54 -8.19 28.92
N PHE A 841 14.32 -8.62 29.22
CA PHE A 841 13.98 -10.03 29.08
C PHE A 841 13.53 -10.34 27.66
N ARG A 842 14.16 -11.36 27.07
CA ARG A 842 13.77 -11.88 25.76
C ARG A 842 12.47 -12.67 25.88
N GLN A 843 11.42 -12.20 25.23
CA GLN A 843 10.16 -12.93 25.14
C GLN A 843 10.37 -14.22 24.32
N LYS A 844 10.20 -15.38 24.95
CA LYS A 844 10.29 -16.70 24.30
C LYS A 844 8.92 -17.25 23.87
N ARG A 845 7.91 -16.39 23.83
CA ARG A 845 6.56 -16.78 23.45
C ARG A 845 6.55 -17.13 21.96
N GLU A 846 6.21 -18.37 21.65
CA GLU A 846 6.16 -18.86 20.27
C GLU A 846 4.80 -18.59 19.61
N ASN A 847 3.71 -18.44 20.39
CA ASN A 847 2.36 -18.18 19.88
C ASN A 847 1.52 -17.30 20.83
N ILE A 848 0.59 -16.52 20.25
CA ILE A 848 -0.44 -15.72 20.96
C ILE A 848 -1.75 -16.52 20.97
N GLU A 849 -2.50 -16.50 22.08
CA GLU A 849 -3.78 -17.23 22.16
C GLU A 849 -4.85 -16.54 21.29
N GLN A 850 -5.07 -17.12 20.10
CA GLN A 850 -6.06 -16.66 19.15
C GLN A 850 -7.44 -17.18 19.54
N LYS A 851 -8.46 -16.32 19.43
CA LYS A 851 -9.87 -16.69 19.54
C LYS A 851 -10.48 -16.79 18.15
N GLU A 852 -11.43 -17.70 17.99
CA GLU A 852 -12.21 -17.79 16.76
C GLU A 852 -13.17 -16.59 16.66
N ALA A 853 -13.12 -15.87 15.54
CA ALA A 853 -14.04 -14.78 15.24
C ALA A 853 -15.44 -15.37 14.97
N ARG A 854 -16.43 -15.02 15.80
CA ARG A 854 -17.82 -15.51 15.67
C ARG A 854 -18.68 -14.58 14.83
N GLU A 855 -19.73 -15.11 14.21
CA GLU A 855 -20.75 -14.27 13.58
C GLU A 855 -21.47 -13.43 14.63
N PRO A 856 -21.69 -12.13 14.37
CA PRO A 856 -22.55 -11.33 15.22
C PRO A 856 -23.98 -11.87 15.26
N ARG A 857 -24.64 -11.76 16.42
CA ARG A 857 -26.03 -12.23 16.60
C ARG A 857 -27.06 -11.46 15.75
N THR A 858 -26.72 -10.26 15.29
CA THR A 858 -27.58 -9.36 14.52
C THR A 858 -26.88 -8.99 13.21
N LEU A 859 -27.58 -9.06 12.08
CA LEU A 859 -27.07 -8.69 10.75
C LEU A 859 -27.91 -7.54 10.16
N ILE A 860 -27.28 -6.65 9.39
CA ILE A 860 -27.86 -5.45 8.79
C ILE A 860 -27.87 -5.61 7.26
N GLU A 861 -29.03 -5.64 6.62
CA GLU A 861 -29.14 -5.69 5.15
C GLU A 861 -28.90 -4.29 4.54
N LYS A 862 -28.06 -4.18 3.51
CA LYS A 862 -27.76 -2.90 2.85
C LYS A 862 -28.83 -2.57 1.81
N GLY A 863 -29.51 -1.43 1.97
CA GLY A 863 -30.44 -0.85 1.01
C GLY A 863 -31.16 0.37 1.58
N LEU A 864 -31.11 1.50 0.85
CA LEU A 864 -31.73 2.83 1.06
C LEU A 864 -32.01 3.25 2.53
N LEU A 865 -31.33 4.32 2.98
CA LEU A 865 -31.52 5.00 4.28
C LEU A 865 -32.91 4.79 4.90
N GLU A 866 -32.93 4.32 6.17
CA GLU A 866 -34.08 4.28 7.09
C GLU A 866 -35.05 3.09 6.93
N ALA A 867 -35.04 2.21 7.93
CA ALA A 867 -36.23 1.86 8.70
C ALA A 867 -35.85 1.79 10.18
#